data_AF-A0A3Q9JZ70-F1
#
_entry.id   AF-A0A3Q9JZ70-F1
#
_cell.length_a   1.000
_cell.length_b   1.000
_cell.length_c   1.000
_cell.angle_alpha   90.00
_cell.angle_beta   90.00
_cell.angle_gamma   90.00
#
_symmetry.space_group_name_H-M   'P 1'
#
loop_
_entity.id
_entity.type
_entity.pdbx_description
1 polymer ?
#
loop_
_entity_poly.entity_id
_entity_poly.type
_entity_poly.pdbx_seq_one_letter_code
_entity_poly.pdbx_strand_id
1 'polypeptide(L)'
;MSVLHGPRSPYPGGDRIDVLVDRAAAANPEAVALRWRDTSVTYRALVAAADRAAAVLAGQGVAAGDVVVVRAERTPETMTVLLGLLKVGAVYACAPVDWPVGRCRQLVQQTGATVCVTSVPGEPVGTAATLTVEDVLAIRPDRPVPAARPAPPTSGTDPFCVFLTSGSTGMPKAVLAPHRGVARTAIDIRRLHDEPLTTLQLSSMAWDIFALELWVSLINGGTCVLFDDRYLTGQRLRELVRDGLTMLAIATPLFGMLVDDDPGSLAGLRLVFVGGERLPAGHVARCLRQHPGLQLVNAYGPVENTINSTLWVARTDELADDVPIGTPVTNTSVHLLDEQHAVVPAGCVGEIALSGDGVSLGYLGADAEANQRFVELQADGAVRAYLTGDLARINDRGQLLFAGRKDRQLKVRGLRIEPEEIERLIESVPGVTRAVALALPLDAPNKTRLAAFYLTRHGGVDPLQVRAAVSGTLPAGFVPDVLRAVDELPLTANGKADERALAALLPAPAADDGAADGSAADADFGIEAVRSVAAELLGYPVAPGDDLFDRGATSLTAMRLATRLSSRFSRTIQVSDVFRTRSPQRIAELLDRAPVSPSGTDTGRADPGPETGYAPRELPFVFGSFWTALRSGTRLDEAVVPVIYRLRGAVDAAALSEALDHLVARHEVLRVRFGSDLEHPQVRVLPAGETAGVLQRQPAVASLAEAERAATAWAMRPFDLVAGSPIRAALFPAGRHEAVLAISVHHIFFDGWSARLFSQELTDAYGALLRGIIPQADQPPSYFRVIAAQREQYRKQFPFAIWSRRKRMADAPELAFPLNDRRPWSGPAGELPLAIDEELIAEVGAAAAAVQGTAMSVFYAAYVMLLRAYTGVPDPAVAVPVSGRYTEQEAALVGCMAGLLPLRLPADADTPRVLASAAAEELRAAMKPPLVPMNAIMPKLPDGHRRHPLLQAYLLQEEIPPSSLQWGDAEAELIRSPAANAVPELTVELWPHPAVGGVLRYRHDAIPDDDARMLARQFVDHVRQVVQALA
;
A
#
# COMPACT_ATOMS: atom_id res chain seq x y z
N MET A 1 32.17 40.39 -6.27
CA MET A 1 31.91 39.87 -4.91
C MET A 1 30.75 38.89 -5.01
N SER A 2 30.74 37.83 -4.22
CA SER A 2 29.73 36.78 -4.28
C SER A 2 28.45 37.12 -3.51
N VAL A 3 27.82 38.24 -3.90
CA VAL A 3 26.49 38.67 -3.42
C VAL A 3 25.55 38.73 -4.60
N LEU A 4 24.39 38.07 -4.49
CA LEU A 4 23.32 38.11 -5.47
C LEU A 4 22.11 38.82 -4.86
N HIS A 5 21.56 39.77 -5.60
CA HIS A 5 20.34 40.47 -5.22
C HIS A 5 19.21 40.04 -6.13
N GLY A 6 18.12 39.56 -5.53
CA GLY A 6 16.86 39.36 -6.22
C GLY A 6 16.22 40.71 -6.55
N PRO A 7 15.20 40.72 -7.43
CA PRO A 7 14.52 41.95 -7.81
C PRO A 7 13.90 42.64 -6.58
N ARG A 8 14.01 43.97 -6.52
CA ARG A 8 13.29 44.76 -5.49
C ARG A 8 11.91 45.14 -6.01
N SER A 9 10.88 44.87 -5.21
CA SER A 9 9.50 45.19 -5.55
C SER A 9 8.74 45.69 -4.31
N PRO A 10 7.99 46.79 -4.41
CA PRO A 10 7.04 47.15 -3.36
C PRO A 10 5.90 46.13 -3.30
N TYR A 11 5.25 46.02 -2.14
CA TYR A 11 4.06 45.21 -1.95
C TYR A 11 2.80 46.03 -2.26
N PRO A 12 2.10 45.76 -3.38
CA PRO A 12 0.96 46.57 -3.76
C PRO A 12 -0.22 46.28 -2.81
N GLY A 13 -0.67 47.29 -2.07
CA GLY A 13 -1.88 47.21 -1.24
C GLY A 13 -1.71 46.55 0.13
N GLY A 14 -0.47 46.37 0.60
CA GLY A 14 -0.13 45.74 1.88
C GLY A 14 0.74 44.49 1.70
N ASP A 15 1.34 44.02 2.78
CA ASP A 15 2.27 42.89 2.83
C ASP A 15 1.80 41.78 3.80
N ARG A 16 0.53 41.86 4.25
CA ARG A 16 -0.16 40.86 5.05
C ARG A 16 -1.04 39.95 4.20
N ILE A 17 -1.07 38.67 4.56
CA ILE A 17 -1.76 37.61 3.80
C ILE A 17 -3.27 37.86 3.76
N ASP A 18 -3.88 38.12 4.92
CA ASP A 18 -5.32 38.38 5.05
C ASP A 18 -5.76 39.60 4.22
N VAL A 19 -5.01 40.70 4.29
CA VAL A 19 -5.27 41.92 3.50
C VAL A 19 -5.16 41.65 1.99
N LEU A 20 -4.15 40.88 1.57
CA LEU A 20 -3.96 40.53 0.17
C LEU A 20 -5.04 39.58 -0.36
N VAL A 21 -5.52 38.64 0.47
CA VAL A 21 -6.67 37.78 0.14
C VAL A 21 -7.97 38.58 0.06
N ASP A 22 -8.21 39.52 0.97
CA ASP A 22 -9.38 40.42 0.92
C ASP A 22 -9.36 41.28 -0.35
N ARG A 23 -8.17 41.73 -0.78
CA ARG A 23 -8.01 42.46 -2.04
C ARG A 23 -8.32 41.58 -3.25
N ALA A 24 -7.84 40.33 -3.28
CA ALA A 24 -8.18 39.38 -4.34
C ALA A 24 -9.70 39.12 -4.39
N ALA A 25 -10.33 38.97 -3.22
CA ALA A 25 -11.77 38.79 -3.10
C ALA A 25 -12.56 40.02 -3.57
N ALA A 26 -12.08 41.24 -3.30
CA ALA A 26 -12.70 42.47 -3.79
C ALA A 26 -12.58 42.62 -5.31
N ALA A 27 -11.49 42.13 -5.90
CA ALA A 27 -11.28 42.17 -7.35
C ALA A 27 -12.19 41.19 -8.11
N ASN A 28 -12.39 39.98 -7.57
CA ASN A 28 -13.28 38.99 -8.18
C ASN A 28 -13.99 38.11 -7.11
N PRO A 29 -15.11 38.59 -6.53
CA PRO A 29 -15.77 37.92 -5.40
C PRO A 29 -16.40 36.57 -5.76
N GLU A 30 -16.79 36.38 -7.02
CA GLU A 30 -17.45 35.16 -7.50
C GLU A 30 -16.47 34.10 -8.02
N ALA A 31 -15.18 34.42 -8.12
CA ALA A 31 -14.17 33.42 -8.46
C ALA A 31 -14.13 32.32 -7.38
N VAL A 32 -13.82 31.10 -7.80
CA VAL A 32 -13.60 29.98 -6.88
C VAL A 32 -12.25 30.17 -6.19
N ALA A 33 -12.27 30.22 -4.86
CA ALA A 33 -11.07 30.29 -4.03
C ALA A 33 -10.59 28.88 -3.67
N LEU A 34 -11.50 28.03 -3.19
CA LEU A 34 -11.20 26.65 -2.78
C LEU A 34 -12.06 25.66 -3.55
N ARG A 35 -11.47 24.55 -3.99
CA ARG A 35 -12.18 23.40 -4.54
C ARG A 35 -11.83 22.16 -3.73
N TRP A 36 -12.83 21.41 -3.31
CA TRP A 36 -12.65 20.18 -2.56
C TRP A 36 -13.75 19.19 -2.94
N ARG A 37 -13.35 18.04 -3.51
CA ARG A 37 -14.30 17.08 -4.11
C ARG A 37 -15.24 17.81 -5.09
N ASP A 38 -16.53 17.56 -4.98
CA ASP A 38 -17.58 18.20 -5.79
C ASP A 38 -18.00 19.58 -5.27
N THR A 39 -17.36 20.09 -4.22
CA THR A 39 -17.69 21.38 -3.60
C THR A 39 -16.70 22.47 -3.99
N SER A 40 -17.23 23.69 -4.13
CA SER A 40 -16.45 24.89 -4.40
C SER A 40 -16.85 26.01 -3.46
N VAL A 41 -15.87 26.78 -3.01
CA VAL A 41 -16.06 27.95 -2.14
C VAL A 41 -15.54 29.17 -2.88
N THR A 42 -16.40 30.17 -3.07
CA THR A 42 -16.02 31.44 -3.71
C THR A 42 -15.21 32.31 -2.77
N TYR A 43 -14.46 33.27 -3.31
CA TYR A 43 -13.76 34.27 -2.50
C TYR A 43 -14.70 35.02 -1.55
N ARG A 44 -15.90 35.41 -2.03
CA ARG A 44 -16.93 36.06 -1.20
C ARG A 44 -17.32 35.19 0.00
N ALA A 45 -17.59 33.91 -0.25
CA ALA A 45 -18.02 32.99 0.80
C ALA A 45 -16.90 32.73 1.81
N LEU A 46 -15.67 32.52 1.33
CA LEU A 46 -14.49 32.29 2.16
C LEU A 46 -14.21 33.48 3.08
N VAL A 47 -14.14 34.70 2.54
CA VAL A 47 -13.85 35.91 3.34
C VAL A 47 -14.95 36.16 4.36
N ALA A 48 -16.22 36.10 3.95
CA ALA A 48 -17.34 36.32 4.88
C ALA A 48 -17.37 35.28 6.02
N ALA A 49 -17.02 34.02 5.75
CA ALA A 49 -16.93 32.98 6.76
C ALA A 49 -15.71 33.16 7.67
N ALA A 50 -14.56 33.59 7.12
CA ALA A 50 -13.36 33.88 7.90
C ALA A 50 -13.54 35.10 8.82
N ASP A 51 -14.26 36.13 8.39
CA ASP A 51 -14.60 37.29 9.23
C ASP A 51 -15.44 36.86 10.44
N ARG A 52 -16.38 35.93 10.25
CA ARG A 52 -17.17 35.36 11.36
C ARG A 52 -16.30 34.51 12.28
N ALA A 53 -15.45 33.65 11.71
CA ALA A 53 -14.51 32.83 12.47
C ALA A 53 -13.61 33.70 13.36
N ALA A 54 -13.09 34.81 12.82
CA ALA A 54 -12.27 35.78 13.56
C ALA A 54 -13.02 36.36 14.77
N ALA A 55 -14.29 36.75 14.60
CA ALA A 55 -15.11 37.26 15.69
C ALA A 55 -15.38 36.21 16.77
N VAL A 56 -15.61 34.95 16.38
CA VAL A 56 -15.81 33.83 17.32
C VAL A 56 -14.52 33.55 18.10
N LEU A 57 -13.38 33.45 17.41
CA LEU A 57 -12.06 33.22 18.03
C LEU A 57 -11.69 34.32 19.02
N ALA A 58 -11.90 35.59 18.65
CA ALA A 58 -11.70 36.72 19.56
C ALA A 58 -12.63 36.65 20.78
N GLY A 59 -13.88 36.23 20.59
CA GLY A 59 -14.83 35.98 21.68
C GLY A 59 -14.45 34.83 22.62
N GLN A 60 -13.60 33.91 22.17
CA GLN A 60 -13.01 32.83 22.97
C GLN A 60 -11.67 33.24 23.62
N GLY A 61 -11.27 34.50 23.48
CA GLY A 61 -10.07 35.06 24.11
C GLY A 61 -8.79 34.99 23.27
N VAL A 62 -8.86 34.62 21.99
CA VAL A 62 -7.70 34.67 21.09
C VAL A 62 -7.40 36.14 20.73
N ALA A 63 -6.16 36.57 20.94
CA ALA A 63 -5.69 37.92 20.65
C ALA A 63 -4.60 37.96 19.56
N ALA A 64 -4.28 39.15 19.07
CA ALA A 64 -3.19 39.35 18.13
C ALA A 64 -1.83 38.93 18.75
N GLY A 65 -1.03 38.17 18.00
CA GLY A 65 0.23 37.60 18.45
C GLY A 65 0.12 36.25 19.19
N ASP A 66 -1.08 35.85 19.62
CA ASP A 66 -1.27 34.53 20.25
C ASP A 66 -0.98 33.41 19.25
N VAL A 67 -0.31 32.35 19.71
CA VAL A 67 -0.15 31.13 18.92
C VAL A 67 -1.33 30.20 19.17
N VAL A 68 -2.01 29.81 18.10
CA VAL A 68 -3.12 28.84 18.13
C VAL A 68 -2.70 27.57 17.41
N VAL A 69 -2.72 26.45 18.13
CA VAL A 69 -2.45 25.13 17.52
C VAL A 69 -3.70 24.66 16.78
N VAL A 70 -3.56 24.28 15.52
CA VAL A 70 -4.67 23.83 14.67
C VAL A 70 -4.46 22.36 14.30
N ARG A 71 -5.16 21.47 14.99
CA ARG A 71 -5.15 20.02 14.75
C ARG A 71 -6.35 19.57 13.91
N ALA A 72 -6.28 19.75 12.61
CA ALA A 72 -7.42 19.53 11.73
C ALA A 72 -7.06 18.85 10.41
N GLU A 73 -8.06 18.29 9.75
CA GLU A 73 -7.98 17.77 8.39
C GLU A 73 -7.95 18.92 7.38
N ARG A 74 -7.48 18.61 6.17
CA ARG A 74 -7.44 19.56 5.06
C ARG A 74 -8.82 19.69 4.43
N THR A 75 -9.63 20.60 4.95
CA THR A 75 -10.98 20.89 4.41
C THR A 75 -11.17 22.39 4.20
N PRO A 76 -12.15 22.82 3.39
CA PRO A 76 -12.46 24.24 3.22
C PRO A 76 -12.74 24.96 4.55
N GLU A 77 -13.35 24.28 5.51
CA GLU A 77 -13.64 24.77 6.86
C GLU A 77 -12.35 25.09 7.61
N THR A 78 -11.37 24.18 7.60
CA THR A 78 -10.06 24.41 8.21
C THR A 78 -9.35 25.61 7.58
N MET A 79 -9.33 25.72 6.25
CA MET A 79 -8.72 26.87 5.56
C MET A 79 -9.39 28.20 5.96
N THR A 80 -10.72 28.16 6.17
CA THR A 80 -11.49 29.30 6.63
C THR A 80 -11.12 29.72 8.06
N VAL A 81 -10.93 28.75 8.97
CA VAL A 81 -10.45 29.01 10.33
C VAL A 81 -9.04 29.61 10.31
N LEU A 82 -8.13 29.11 9.46
CA LEU A 82 -6.78 29.68 9.34
C LEU A 82 -6.82 31.14 8.89
N LEU A 83 -7.64 31.48 7.88
CA LEU A 83 -7.83 32.87 7.46
C LEU A 83 -8.45 33.72 8.58
N GLY A 84 -9.38 33.15 9.36
CA GLY A 84 -9.96 33.80 10.54
C GLY A 84 -8.91 34.12 11.61
N LEU A 85 -7.98 33.21 11.89
CA LEU A 85 -6.85 33.45 12.80
C LEU A 85 -5.96 34.60 12.32
N LEU A 86 -5.63 34.63 11.01
CA LEU A 86 -4.85 35.72 10.43
C LEU A 86 -5.58 37.07 10.53
N LYS A 87 -6.91 37.08 10.39
CA LYS A 87 -7.74 38.29 10.57
C LYS A 87 -7.81 38.78 12.03
N VAL A 88 -7.69 37.87 13.02
CA VAL A 88 -7.46 38.25 14.43
C VAL A 88 -6.06 38.84 14.64
N GLY A 89 -5.12 38.53 13.75
CA GLY A 89 -3.68 38.80 13.93
C GLY A 89 -2.98 37.74 14.77
N ALA A 90 -3.61 36.57 14.96
CA ALA A 90 -3.03 35.43 15.64
C ALA A 90 -2.08 34.65 14.71
N VAL A 91 -1.20 33.86 15.31
CA VAL A 91 -0.22 33.01 14.62
C VAL A 91 -0.73 31.58 14.67
N TYR A 92 -0.97 30.92 13.53
CA TYR A 92 -1.38 29.52 13.57
C TYR A 92 -0.17 28.58 13.59
N ALA A 93 -0.31 27.43 14.24
CA ALA A 93 0.64 26.33 14.18
C ALA A 93 -0.11 25.04 13.82
N CYS A 94 -0.01 24.61 12.57
CA CYS A 94 -0.75 23.44 12.09
C CYS A 94 -0.13 22.13 12.59
N ALA A 95 -0.98 21.25 13.12
CA ALA A 95 -0.63 19.91 13.53
C ALA A 95 -1.51 18.91 12.75
N PRO A 96 -0.98 18.23 11.72
CA PRO A 96 -1.71 17.18 11.01
C PRO A 96 -2.37 16.16 11.95
N VAL A 97 -3.57 15.69 11.59
CA VAL A 97 -4.36 14.79 12.47
C VAL A 97 -3.69 13.46 12.75
N ASP A 98 -2.80 13.03 11.85
CA ASP A 98 -1.98 11.81 11.92
C ASP A 98 -0.69 11.98 12.73
N TRP A 99 -0.36 13.20 13.18
CA TRP A 99 0.76 13.39 14.10
C TRP A 99 0.47 12.71 15.46
N PRO A 100 1.49 12.08 16.08
CA PRO A 100 1.38 11.58 17.43
C PRO A 100 0.95 12.69 18.39
N VAL A 101 0.02 12.37 19.30
CA VAL A 101 -0.47 13.34 20.31
C VAL A 101 0.67 13.88 21.16
N GLY A 102 1.74 13.10 21.41
CA GLY A 102 2.96 13.54 22.08
C GLY A 102 3.64 14.73 21.38
N ARG A 103 3.75 14.68 20.03
CA ARG A 103 4.30 15.79 19.23
C ARG A 103 3.41 17.02 19.30
N CYS A 104 2.10 16.84 19.25
CA CYS A 104 1.15 17.94 19.38
C CYS A 104 1.24 18.59 20.78
N ARG A 105 1.41 17.80 21.85
CA ARG A 105 1.64 18.31 23.21
C ARG A 105 2.94 19.11 23.30
N GLN A 106 4.02 18.62 22.70
CA GLN A 106 5.29 19.35 22.63
C GLN A 106 5.14 20.68 21.89
N LEU A 107 4.40 20.70 20.77
CA LEU A 107 4.11 21.93 20.04
C LEU A 107 3.34 22.94 20.91
N VAL A 108 2.30 22.49 21.63
CA VAL A 108 1.55 23.33 22.57
C VAL A 108 2.47 23.87 23.68
N GLN A 109 3.31 23.03 24.26
CA GLN A 109 4.24 23.42 25.32
C GLN A 109 5.29 24.42 24.83
N GLN A 110 5.87 24.19 23.64
CA GLN A 110 6.92 25.03 23.06
C GLN A 110 6.39 26.39 22.61
N THR A 111 5.16 26.42 22.09
CA THR A 111 4.53 27.67 21.63
C THR A 111 3.83 28.44 22.75
N GLY A 112 3.55 27.79 23.88
CA GLY A 112 2.74 28.36 24.95
C GLY A 112 1.27 28.53 24.57
N ALA A 113 0.80 27.83 23.53
CA ALA A 113 -0.55 27.97 23.02
C ALA A 113 -1.60 27.66 24.10
N THR A 114 -2.52 28.59 24.31
CA THR A 114 -3.63 28.46 25.28
C THR A 114 -4.90 27.93 24.64
N VAL A 115 -5.00 27.99 23.31
CA VAL A 115 -6.14 27.53 22.51
C VAL A 115 -5.66 26.55 21.45
N CYS A 116 -6.40 25.45 21.30
CA CYS A 116 -6.25 24.47 20.23
C CYS A 116 -7.57 24.37 19.45
N VAL A 117 -7.52 24.50 18.12
CA VAL A 117 -8.68 24.26 17.25
C VAL A 117 -8.54 22.89 16.59
N THR A 118 -9.60 22.07 16.56
CA THR A 118 -9.54 20.71 16.00
C THR A 118 -10.75 20.29 15.18
N SER A 119 -10.56 19.47 14.14
CA SER A 119 -11.64 18.79 13.40
C SER A 119 -11.87 17.34 13.85
N VAL A 120 -11.03 16.82 14.74
CA VAL A 120 -11.04 15.41 15.19
C VAL A 120 -11.13 15.39 16.72
N PRO A 121 -12.35 15.55 17.28
CA PRO A 121 -12.54 15.60 18.72
C PRO A 121 -12.00 14.32 19.40
N GLY A 122 -11.26 14.47 20.49
CA GLY A 122 -10.51 13.39 21.12
C GLY A 122 -9.79 13.82 22.40
N GLU A 123 -8.68 13.15 22.74
CA GLU A 123 -7.85 13.47 23.91
C GLU A 123 -7.33 14.93 23.82
N PRO A 124 -7.42 15.72 24.90
CA PRO A 124 -6.89 17.09 24.93
C PRO A 124 -5.41 17.15 24.55
N VAL A 125 -5.06 18.13 23.71
CA VAL A 125 -3.66 18.39 23.35
C VAL A 125 -3.02 19.26 24.43
N GLY A 126 -2.59 18.62 25.52
CA GLY A 126 -1.93 19.31 26.64
C GLY A 126 -2.89 20.17 27.45
N THR A 127 -2.47 21.38 27.79
CA THR A 127 -3.23 22.30 28.66
C THR A 127 -4.11 23.31 27.90
N ALA A 128 -4.10 23.27 26.57
CA ALA A 128 -4.84 24.22 25.74
C ALA A 128 -6.35 23.95 25.77
N ALA A 129 -7.15 25.01 25.85
CA ALA A 129 -8.60 24.94 25.68
C ALA A 129 -8.92 24.49 24.25
N THR A 130 -9.74 23.46 24.10
CA THR A 130 -10.06 22.87 22.78
C THR A 130 -11.35 23.45 22.22
N LEU A 131 -11.28 23.99 21.00
CA LEU A 131 -12.41 24.42 20.18
C LEU A 131 -12.52 23.49 18.98
N THR A 132 -13.73 23.17 18.53
CA THR A 132 -13.90 22.44 17.27
C THR A 132 -13.93 23.41 16.09
N VAL A 133 -13.50 22.96 14.91
CA VAL A 133 -13.65 23.74 13.65
C VAL A 133 -15.13 24.09 13.43
N GLU A 134 -16.03 23.16 13.72
CA GLU A 134 -17.47 23.36 13.64
C GLU A 134 -17.96 24.46 14.59
N ASP A 135 -17.50 24.49 15.84
CA ASP A 135 -17.87 25.53 16.82
C ASP A 135 -17.37 26.91 16.42
N VAL A 136 -16.16 27.00 15.83
CA VAL A 136 -15.59 28.26 15.34
C VAL A 136 -16.41 28.81 14.15
N LEU A 137 -16.96 27.92 13.33
CA LEU A 137 -17.73 28.30 12.14
C LEU A 137 -19.26 28.33 12.36
N ALA A 138 -19.73 27.88 13.52
CA ALA A 138 -21.15 27.78 13.83
C ALA A 138 -21.85 29.14 13.78
N ILE A 139 -22.96 29.20 13.05
CA ILE A 139 -23.84 30.37 13.04
C ILE A 139 -24.84 30.21 14.20
N ARG A 140 -24.74 31.07 15.21
CA ARG A 140 -25.63 31.10 16.38
C ARG A 140 -26.61 32.27 16.24
N PRO A 141 -27.88 32.04 15.83
CA PRO A 141 -28.83 33.13 15.61
C PRO A 141 -29.22 33.90 16.88
N ASP A 142 -29.02 33.29 18.05
CA ASP A 142 -29.28 33.83 19.39
C ASP A 142 -28.12 34.66 19.96
N ARG A 143 -26.96 34.67 19.31
CA ARG A 143 -25.77 35.41 19.73
C ARG A 143 -25.39 36.37 18.61
N PRO A 144 -25.69 37.68 18.73
CA PRO A 144 -25.25 38.63 17.72
C PRO A 144 -23.73 38.53 17.58
N VAL A 145 -23.26 38.22 16.36
CA VAL A 145 -21.82 38.29 16.05
C VAL A 145 -21.38 39.70 16.42
N PRO A 146 -20.42 39.88 17.34
CA PRO A 146 -19.95 41.20 17.70
C PRO A 146 -19.60 41.95 16.42
N ALA A 147 -20.10 43.17 16.24
CA ALA A 147 -19.65 43.99 15.13
C ALA A 147 -18.13 44.12 15.27
N ALA A 148 -17.37 43.56 14.33
CA ALA A 148 -15.93 43.63 14.34
C ALA A 148 -15.51 45.10 14.45
N ARG A 149 -14.80 45.47 15.52
CA ARG A 149 -14.07 46.74 15.61
C ARG A 149 -12.57 46.44 15.53
N PRO A 150 -11.77 47.34 14.92
CA PRO A 150 -10.43 47.04 14.44
C PRO A 150 -9.37 47.10 15.55
N ALA A 151 -8.39 46.20 15.48
CA ALA A 151 -6.97 46.38 15.86
C ALA A 151 -6.16 45.14 15.39
N PRO A 152 -4.87 45.24 15.00
CA PRO A 152 -3.98 46.39 14.92
C PRO A 152 -3.59 46.76 13.45
N PRO A 153 -2.99 47.94 13.18
CA PRO A 153 -2.13 48.09 12.02
C PRO A 153 -0.84 47.31 12.32
N THR A 154 -0.80 46.09 11.85
CA THR A 154 0.37 45.21 11.89
C THR A 154 1.02 45.19 10.51
N SER A 155 2.33 45.17 10.50
CA SER A 155 3.17 45.19 9.31
C SER A 155 3.27 43.76 8.78
N GLY A 156 3.60 43.57 7.50
CA GLY A 156 3.97 42.23 7.00
C GLY A 156 5.23 41.66 7.65
N THR A 157 5.93 42.42 8.50
CA THR A 157 6.99 41.92 9.40
C THR A 157 6.46 41.05 10.54
N ASP A 158 5.17 41.15 10.87
CA ASP A 158 4.54 40.36 11.92
C ASP A 158 4.39 38.88 11.51
N PRO A 159 4.42 37.96 12.48
CA PRO A 159 4.35 36.54 12.21
C PRO A 159 2.93 36.09 11.85
N PHE A 160 2.83 35.11 10.96
CA PHE A 160 1.55 34.50 10.56
C PHE A 160 1.44 33.02 10.93
N CYS A 161 2.59 32.33 10.95
CA CYS A 161 2.65 30.89 11.17
C CYS A 161 3.90 30.51 11.97
N VAL A 162 3.77 29.45 12.77
CA VAL A 162 4.89 28.68 13.30
C VAL A 162 5.06 27.41 12.47
N PHE A 163 6.21 27.28 11.83
CA PHE A 163 6.64 26.01 11.20
C PHE A 163 7.61 25.29 12.13
N LEU A 164 7.53 23.96 12.18
CA LEU A 164 8.50 23.16 12.92
C LEU A 164 9.59 22.65 11.98
N THR A 165 10.85 22.94 12.31
CA THR A 165 12.01 22.23 11.73
C THR A 165 12.47 21.13 12.65
N SER A 166 13.24 20.19 12.12
CA SER A 166 14.06 19.33 12.95
C SER A 166 15.10 20.16 13.70
N GLY A 167 15.41 19.81 14.96
CA GLY A 167 16.24 20.64 15.82
C GLY A 167 17.54 19.98 16.28
N SER A 168 18.66 20.69 16.09
CA SER A 168 19.99 20.32 16.57
C SER A 168 20.11 20.20 18.09
N THR A 169 19.09 20.58 18.88
CA THR A 169 18.98 20.43 20.35
C THR A 169 18.01 19.33 20.83
N GLY A 170 17.28 18.67 19.92
CA GLY A 170 16.53 17.44 20.23
C GLY A 170 15.04 17.64 20.14
N MET A 171 14.67 18.90 20.24
CA MET A 171 13.32 19.41 20.10
C MET A 171 13.23 20.10 18.74
N PRO A 172 12.14 19.89 17.98
CA PRO A 172 11.86 20.68 16.79
C PRO A 172 12.01 22.18 17.06
N LYS A 173 12.57 22.95 16.14
CA LYS A 173 12.65 24.42 16.32
C LYS A 173 11.39 25.06 15.73
N ALA A 174 10.73 25.89 16.52
CA ALA A 174 9.53 26.61 16.12
C ALA A 174 9.89 27.89 15.36
N VAL A 175 9.98 27.81 14.04
CA VAL A 175 10.32 28.93 13.15
C VAL A 175 9.14 29.88 13.04
N LEU A 176 9.37 31.14 13.41
CA LEU A 176 8.33 32.17 13.41
C LEU A 176 8.35 32.95 12.08
N ALA A 177 7.47 32.60 11.16
CA ALA A 177 7.49 33.09 9.77
C ALA A 177 6.68 34.39 9.58
N PRO A 178 7.23 35.41 8.88
CA PRO A 178 6.56 36.70 8.66
C PRO A 178 5.61 36.66 7.46
N HIS A 179 4.53 37.43 7.52
CA HIS A 179 3.56 37.53 6.42
C HIS A 179 4.20 37.94 5.08
N ARG A 180 5.11 38.92 5.10
CA ARG A 180 5.77 39.45 3.88
C ARG A 180 6.63 38.40 3.17
N GLY A 181 7.02 37.34 3.89
CA GLY A 181 7.73 36.19 3.33
C GLY A 181 6.87 35.41 2.33
N VAL A 182 5.55 35.36 2.52
CA VAL A 182 4.59 34.78 1.57
C VAL A 182 4.26 35.79 0.45
N ALA A 183 4.08 37.06 0.81
CA ALA A 183 3.73 38.12 -0.15
C ALA A 183 4.80 38.28 -1.24
N ARG A 184 6.10 38.15 -0.91
CA ARG A 184 7.18 38.26 -1.91
C ARG A 184 7.12 37.08 -2.90
N THR A 185 6.86 35.88 -2.41
CA THR A 185 6.72 34.69 -3.26
C THR A 185 5.52 34.82 -4.20
N ALA A 186 4.43 35.47 -3.76
CA ALA A 186 3.30 35.74 -4.64
C ALA A 186 3.64 36.65 -5.82
N ILE A 187 4.55 37.63 -5.64
CA ILE A 187 5.07 38.47 -6.72
C ILE A 187 5.85 37.61 -7.73
N ASP A 188 6.69 36.69 -7.26
CA ASP A 188 7.47 35.81 -8.13
C ASP A 188 6.59 34.86 -8.94
N ILE A 189 5.53 34.30 -8.36
CA ILE A 189 4.57 33.48 -9.11
C ILE A 189 3.90 34.29 -10.21
N ARG A 190 3.45 35.52 -9.92
CA ARG A 190 2.85 36.41 -10.94
C ARG A 190 3.81 36.73 -12.08
N ARG A 191 5.10 36.84 -11.80
CA ARG A 191 6.14 37.09 -12.83
C ARG A 191 6.45 35.87 -13.69
N LEU A 192 6.34 34.67 -13.11
CA LEU A 192 6.51 33.43 -13.86
C LEU A 192 5.31 33.16 -14.77
N HIS A 193 4.11 33.48 -14.29
CA HIS A 193 2.86 33.27 -15.01
C HIS A 193 1.83 34.37 -14.67
N ASP A 194 1.44 35.16 -15.68
CA ASP A 194 0.62 36.37 -15.52
C ASP A 194 -0.83 36.07 -15.10
N GLU A 195 -1.39 34.95 -15.54
CA GLU A 195 -2.79 34.58 -15.26
C GLU A 195 -2.91 33.82 -13.93
N PRO A 196 -4.05 33.94 -13.20
CA PRO A 196 -4.32 33.12 -12.02
C PRO A 196 -4.22 31.62 -12.32
N LEU A 197 -3.60 30.88 -11.41
CA LEU A 197 -3.38 29.43 -11.54
C LEU A 197 -4.38 28.64 -10.68
N THR A 198 -4.62 27.41 -11.09
CA THR A 198 -5.29 26.39 -10.27
C THR A 198 -4.19 25.53 -9.65
N THR A 199 -4.01 25.67 -8.35
CA THR A 199 -2.90 25.09 -7.59
C THR A 199 -3.38 23.91 -6.76
N LEU A 200 -2.63 22.81 -6.73
CA LEU A 200 -2.92 21.68 -5.86
C LEU A 200 -2.35 21.93 -4.46
N GLN A 201 -3.20 21.84 -3.44
CA GLN A 201 -2.77 21.79 -2.04
C GLN A 201 -2.50 20.34 -1.65
N LEU A 202 -1.24 19.91 -1.85
CA LEU A 202 -0.75 18.56 -1.62
C LEU A 202 0.04 18.45 -0.31
N SER A 203 0.86 19.44 -0.01
CA SER A 203 1.82 19.39 1.10
C SER A 203 1.13 19.42 2.46
N SER A 204 1.73 18.76 3.45
CA SER A 204 1.21 18.79 4.82
C SER A 204 1.13 20.23 5.35
N MET A 205 0.04 20.57 6.06
CA MET A 205 -0.19 21.93 6.58
C MET A 205 0.87 22.40 7.58
N ALA A 206 1.67 21.48 8.13
CA ALA A 206 2.79 21.80 9.01
C ALA A 206 4.06 22.27 8.29
N TRP A 207 4.09 22.20 6.96
CA TRP A 207 5.26 22.52 6.13
C TRP A 207 5.06 23.85 5.43
N ASP A 208 6.12 24.60 5.17
CA ASP A 208 6.00 25.94 4.59
C ASP A 208 5.55 25.96 3.13
N ILE A 209 5.77 24.87 2.36
CA ILE A 209 5.19 24.70 1.02
C ILE A 209 3.66 24.76 1.04
N PHE A 210 2.99 24.42 2.15
CA PHE A 210 1.55 24.67 2.30
C PHE A 210 1.18 26.14 2.07
N ALA A 211 2.02 27.08 2.52
CA ALA A 211 1.79 28.51 2.34
C ALA A 211 1.96 28.94 0.87
N LEU A 212 2.80 28.26 0.09
CA LEU A 212 2.88 28.43 -1.37
C LEU A 212 1.59 27.94 -2.03
N GLU A 213 1.15 26.73 -1.68
CA GLU A 213 0.01 26.10 -2.33
C GLU A 213 -1.31 26.83 -2.03
N LEU A 214 -1.50 27.26 -0.78
CA LEU A 214 -2.71 27.95 -0.34
C LEU A 214 -2.61 29.47 -0.50
N TRP A 215 -1.76 30.12 0.30
CA TRP A 215 -1.80 31.58 0.43
C TRP A 215 -1.32 32.28 -0.83
N VAL A 216 -0.23 31.82 -1.46
CA VAL A 216 0.24 32.42 -2.71
C VAL A 216 -0.78 32.24 -3.85
N SER A 217 -1.47 31.10 -3.90
CA SER A 217 -2.57 30.87 -4.85
C SER A 217 -3.71 31.88 -4.62
N LEU A 218 -4.18 32.01 -3.38
CA LEU A 218 -5.29 32.90 -3.03
C LEU A 218 -4.96 34.39 -3.21
N ILE A 219 -3.75 34.81 -2.84
CA ILE A 219 -3.27 36.20 -3.04
C ILE A 219 -3.27 36.57 -4.52
N ASN A 220 -2.99 35.62 -5.40
CA ASN A 220 -2.99 35.84 -6.85
C ASN A 220 -4.38 35.69 -7.50
N GLY A 221 -5.45 35.50 -6.73
CA GLY A 221 -6.79 35.30 -7.27
C GLY A 221 -6.99 33.92 -7.94
N GLY A 222 -6.10 32.96 -7.65
CA GLY A 222 -6.16 31.60 -8.18
C GLY A 222 -7.19 30.73 -7.46
N THR A 223 -7.29 29.47 -7.90
CA THR A 223 -8.07 28.43 -7.23
C THR A 223 -7.12 27.48 -6.51
N CYS A 224 -7.40 27.16 -5.25
CA CYS A 224 -6.67 26.15 -4.49
C CYS A 224 -7.50 24.86 -4.41
N VAL A 225 -6.99 23.78 -5.00
CA VAL A 225 -7.63 22.46 -5.01
C VAL A 225 -7.10 21.67 -3.82
N LEU A 226 -7.95 21.38 -2.85
CA LEU A 226 -7.58 20.66 -1.64
C LEU A 226 -7.51 19.16 -1.93
N PHE A 227 -6.31 18.58 -1.84
CA PHE A 227 -6.10 17.16 -2.11
C PHE A 227 -6.51 16.30 -0.91
N ASP A 228 -7.42 15.35 -1.09
CA ASP A 228 -7.96 14.50 -0.02
C ASP A 228 -7.50 13.04 -0.06
N ASP A 229 -6.84 12.62 -1.14
CA ASP A 229 -6.18 11.31 -1.21
C ASP A 229 -4.86 11.31 -0.42
N ARG A 230 -4.44 10.12 0.01
CA ARG A 230 -3.19 9.97 0.78
C ARG A 230 -1.94 10.11 -0.08
N TYR A 231 -2.01 9.75 -1.36
CA TYR A 231 -0.88 9.77 -2.29
C TYR A 231 -1.30 10.29 -3.66
N LEU A 232 -0.47 11.14 -4.26
CA LEU A 232 -0.66 11.62 -5.63
C LEU A 232 -0.06 10.60 -6.62
N THR A 233 -0.93 9.93 -7.38
CA THR A 233 -0.53 9.03 -8.48
C THR A 233 -0.57 9.77 -9.82
N GLY A 234 0.10 9.22 -10.84
CA GLY A 234 0.08 9.79 -12.19
C GLY A 234 -1.34 9.84 -12.80
N GLN A 235 -2.16 8.81 -12.57
CA GLN A 235 -3.56 8.81 -12.99
C GLN A 235 -4.36 9.90 -12.28
N ARG A 236 -4.24 10.00 -10.95
CA ARG A 236 -4.98 11.02 -10.18
C ARG A 236 -4.57 12.43 -10.60
N LEU A 237 -3.28 12.63 -10.90
CA LEU A 237 -2.80 13.90 -11.44
C LEU A 237 -3.44 14.23 -12.81
N ARG A 238 -3.59 13.26 -13.72
CA ARG A 238 -4.30 13.48 -15.00
C ARG A 238 -5.74 13.92 -14.80
N GLU A 239 -6.46 13.31 -13.87
CA GLU A 239 -7.84 13.69 -13.54
C GLU A 239 -7.89 15.13 -13.06
N LEU A 240 -7.02 15.50 -12.11
CA LEU A 240 -6.93 16.86 -11.61
C LEU A 240 -6.60 17.87 -12.71
N VAL A 241 -5.68 17.53 -13.62
CA VAL A 241 -5.32 18.38 -14.77
C VAL A 241 -6.48 18.49 -15.76
N ARG A 242 -7.20 17.41 -16.03
CA ARG A 242 -8.43 17.43 -16.84
C ARG A 242 -9.48 18.36 -16.22
N ASP A 243 -9.56 18.36 -14.88
CA ASP A 243 -10.42 19.25 -14.10
C ASP A 243 -9.81 20.66 -13.94
N GLY A 244 -8.78 21.01 -14.73
CA GLY A 244 -8.23 22.35 -14.81
C GLY A 244 -7.14 22.68 -13.80
N LEU A 245 -6.49 21.69 -13.18
CA LEU A 245 -5.25 21.90 -12.42
C LEU A 245 -4.13 22.38 -13.37
N THR A 246 -3.44 23.46 -12.99
CA THR A 246 -2.39 24.06 -13.82
C THR A 246 -1.05 24.23 -13.10
N MET A 247 -1.03 24.21 -11.76
CA MET A 247 0.17 24.38 -10.95
C MET A 247 0.32 23.26 -9.92
N LEU A 248 1.53 22.71 -9.86
CA LEU A 248 1.91 21.63 -8.94
C LEU A 248 3.24 21.96 -8.27
N ALA A 249 3.34 21.78 -6.96
CA ALA A 249 4.59 21.81 -6.21
C ALA A 249 4.83 20.44 -5.59
N ILE A 250 5.98 19.82 -5.89
CA ILE A 250 6.31 18.45 -5.44
C ILE A 250 7.78 18.32 -5.06
N ALA A 251 8.08 17.36 -4.19
CA ALA A 251 9.46 17.02 -3.86
C ALA A 251 10.15 16.32 -5.04
N THR A 252 11.47 16.48 -5.14
CA THR A 252 12.30 15.86 -6.20
C THR A 252 12.06 14.36 -6.38
N PRO A 253 11.89 13.52 -5.34
CA PRO A 253 11.64 12.09 -5.52
C PRO A 253 10.31 11.78 -6.22
N LEU A 254 9.23 12.51 -5.88
CA LEU A 254 7.93 12.33 -6.52
C LEU A 254 7.98 12.79 -7.98
N PHE A 255 8.69 13.88 -8.27
CA PHE A 255 8.92 14.32 -9.65
C PHE A 255 9.66 13.25 -10.46
N GLY A 256 10.73 12.66 -9.92
CA GLY A 256 11.47 11.58 -10.59
C GLY A 256 10.60 10.38 -10.90
N MET A 257 9.79 9.93 -9.94
CA MET A 257 8.81 8.84 -10.13
C MET A 257 7.82 9.16 -11.26
N LEU A 258 7.19 10.34 -11.25
CA LEU A 258 6.23 10.71 -12.29
C LEU A 258 6.89 10.77 -13.68
N VAL A 259 8.12 11.27 -13.77
CA VAL A 259 8.85 11.32 -15.06
C VAL A 259 9.22 9.92 -15.56
N ASP A 260 9.58 9.01 -14.66
CA ASP A 260 10.03 7.67 -15.02
C ASP A 260 8.88 6.72 -15.37
N ASP A 261 7.88 6.63 -14.50
CA ASP A 261 6.83 5.63 -14.54
C ASP A 261 5.62 6.09 -15.36
N ASP A 262 5.29 7.39 -15.31
CA ASP A 262 4.09 7.93 -15.96
C ASP A 262 4.28 9.38 -16.44
N PRO A 263 5.21 9.62 -17.39
CA PRO A 263 5.58 10.97 -17.81
C PRO A 263 4.39 11.75 -18.37
N GLY A 264 3.41 11.08 -18.98
CA GLY A 264 2.22 11.71 -19.54
C GLY A 264 1.34 12.39 -18.49
N SER A 265 1.48 12.05 -17.21
CA SER A 265 0.71 12.67 -16.12
C SER A 265 0.96 14.16 -15.93
N LEU A 266 2.12 14.67 -16.36
CA LEU A 266 2.45 16.10 -16.28
C LEU A 266 1.87 16.92 -17.45
N ALA A 267 1.28 16.28 -18.46
CA ALA A 267 0.72 16.95 -19.62
C ALA A 267 -0.46 17.85 -19.22
N GLY A 268 -0.44 19.12 -19.65
CA GLY A 268 -1.49 20.11 -19.37
C GLY A 268 -1.21 21.01 -18.17
N LEU A 269 -0.22 20.66 -17.32
CA LEU A 269 0.31 21.58 -16.32
C LEU A 269 1.08 22.73 -16.99
N ARG A 270 0.99 23.91 -16.40
CA ARG A 270 1.68 25.12 -16.87
C ARG A 270 2.95 25.39 -16.08
N LEU A 271 2.91 25.15 -14.77
CA LEU A 271 3.99 25.46 -13.85
C LEU A 271 4.18 24.33 -12.84
N VAL A 272 5.38 23.74 -12.79
CA VAL A 272 5.74 22.68 -11.83
C VAL A 272 6.95 23.13 -11.01
N PHE A 273 6.77 23.25 -9.70
CA PHE A 273 7.87 23.46 -8.76
C PHE A 273 8.41 22.13 -8.25
N VAL A 274 9.72 21.99 -8.29
CA VAL A 274 10.43 20.84 -7.73
C VAL A 274 11.48 21.34 -6.76
N GLY A 275 11.55 20.74 -5.57
CA GLY A 275 12.49 21.17 -4.54
C GLY A 275 12.68 20.15 -3.43
N GLY A 276 13.45 20.55 -2.42
CA GLY A 276 13.79 19.71 -1.25
C GLY A 276 15.11 18.96 -1.42
N GLU A 277 15.40 18.40 -2.60
CA GLU A 277 16.64 17.66 -2.89
C GLU A 277 17.32 18.10 -4.18
N ARG A 278 18.46 17.47 -4.48
CA ARG A 278 19.21 17.72 -5.71
C ARG A 278 18.41 17.18 -6.90
N LEU A 279 17.96 18.07 -7.78
CA LEU A 279 17.21 17.72 -8.98
C LEU A 279 18.13 17.07 -10.03
N PRO A 280 17.85 15.84 -10.51
CA PRO A 280 18.70 15.20 -11.51
C PRO A 280 18.52 15.81 -12.91
N ALA A 281 19.62 16.14 -13.58
CA ALA A 281 19.63 16.71 -14.92
C ALA A 281 18.89 15.82 -15.96
N GLY A 282 19.02 14.50 -15.83
CA GLY A 282 18.34 13.53 -16.71
C GLY A 282 16.81 13.62 -16.65
N HIS A 283 16.23 13.75 -15.45
CA HIS A 283 14.78 13.90 -15.27
C HIS A 283 14.27 15.24 -15.81
N VAL A 284 15.02 16.32 -15.58
CA VAL A 284 14.71 17.65 -16.15
C VAL A 284 14.68 17.58 -17.67
N ALA A 285 15.72 17.01 -18.29
CA ALA A 285 15.83 16.92 -19.74
C ALA A 285 14.71 16.05 -20.35
N ARG A 286 14.35 14.94 -19.70
CA ARG A 286 13.25 14.07 -20.13
C ARG A 286 11.90 14.79 -20.05
N CYS A 287 11.62 15.45 -18.93
CA CYS A 287 10.39 16.21 -18.71
C CYS A 287 10.21 17.32 -19.77
N LEU A 288 11.23 18.16 -19.99
CA LEU A 288 11.15 19.26 -20.96
C LEU A 288 11.00 18.78 -22.41
N ARG A 289 11.57 17.62 -22.76
CA ARG A 289 11.37 17.03 -24.10
C ARG A 289 9.94 16.56 -24.33
N GLN A 290 9.30 16.00 -23.30
CA GLN A 290 7.94 15.46 -23.40
C GLN A 290 6.88 16.56 -23.27
N HIS A 291 7.18 17.61 -22.50
CA HIS A 291 6.25 18.70 -22.17
C HIS A 291 6.88 20.06 -22.48
N PRO A 292 7.10 20.43 -23.75
CA PRO A 292 7.81 21.66 -24.12
C PRO A 292 7.08 22.95 -23.70
N GLY A 293 5.78 22.87 -23.42
CA GLY A 293 4.98 24.00 -22.92
C GLY A 293 4.96 24.14 -21.39
N LEU A 294 5.58 23.22 -20.64
CA LEU A 294 5.61 23.24 -19.18
C LEU A 294 6.80 24.09 -18.68
N GLN A 295 6.54 25.02 -17.76
CA GLN A 295 7.58 25.68 -17.00
C GLN A 295 7.94 24.83 -15.76
N LEU A 296 9.07 24.14 -15.83
CA LEU A 296 9.64 23.41 -14.71
C LEU A 296 10.58 24.32 -13.92
N VAL A 297 10.38 24.44 -12.61
CA VAL A 297 11.16 25.34 -11.74
C VAL A 297 11.82 24.54 -10.62
N ASN A 298 13.15 24.57 -10.55
CA ASN A 298 13.89 24.08 -9.40
C ASN A 298 13.91 25.18 -8.32
N ALA A 299 13.40 24.87 -7.14
CA ALA A 299 13.26 25.80 -6.04
C ALA A 299 14.10 25.39 -4.84
N TYR A 300 14.76 26.37 -4.23
CA TYR A 300 15.57 26.19 -3.03
C TYR A 300 15.22 27.25 -2.00
N GLY A 301 15.04 26.83 -0.75
CA GLY A 301 14.89 27.72 0.39
C GLY A 301 14.78 26.92 1.68
N PRO A 302 15.42 27.37 2.78
CA PRO A 302 15.07 26.91 4.11
C PRO A 302 13.82 27.64 4.61
N VAL A 303 13.07 27.00 5.51
CA VAL A 303 11.87 27.60 6.13
C VAL A 303 12.19 28.86 6.94
N GLU A 304 13.42 28.98 7.46
CA GLU A 304 13.89 30.20 8.13
C GLU A 304 13.96 31.42 7.21
N ASN A 305 13.84 31.24 5.90
CA ASN A 305 13.65 32.32 4.93
C ASN A 305 12.30 32.22 4.18
N THR A 306 11.32 31.47 4.72
CA THR A 306 9.94 31.34 4.22
C THR A 306 9.80 30.83 2.79
N ILE A 307 9.45 29.55 2.61
CA ILE A 307 9.17 28.89 1.32
C ILE A 307 10.41 28.79 0.42
N ASN A 308 10.62 29.77 -0.47
CA ASN A 308 11.63 29.74 -1.51
C ASN A 308 12.55 30.95 -1.39
N SER A 309 13.84 30.72 -1.50
CA SER A 309 14.89 31.75 -1.46
C SER A 309 15.50 32.01 -2.82
N THR A 310 15.61 30.98 -3.65
CA THR A 310 16.11 31.05 -5.03
C THR A 310 15.27 30.17 -5.95
N LEU A 311 15.19 30.55 -7.22
CA LEU A 311 14.48 29.80 -8.27
C LEU A 311 15.35 29.69 -9.51
N TRP A 312 15.34 28.51 -10.13
CA TRP A 312 15.87 28.28 -11.47
C TRP A 312 14.75 27.75 -12.36
N VAL A 313 14.38 28.52 -13.39
CA VAL A 313 13.47 28.03 -14.44
C VAL A 313 14.28 27.15 -15.37
N ALA A 314 13.89 25.89 -15.47
CA ALA A 314 14.66 24.88 -16.18
C ALA A 314 14.70 25.16 -17.68
N ARG A 315 15.88 25.00 -18.26
CA ARG A 315 16.14 25.21 -19.68
C ARG A 315 17.14 24.18 -20.20
N THR A 316 16.87 23.63 -21.39
CA THR A 316 17.67 22.55 -21.97
C THR A 316 19.07 22.99 -22.41
N ASP A 317 19.25 24.27 -22.77
CA ASP A 317 20.53 24.90 -23.13
C ASP A 317 21.41 25.26 -21.91
N GLU A 318 20.88 25.06 -20.70
CA GLU A 318 21.57 25.30 -19.43
C GLU A 318 21.79 24.04 -18.59
N LEU A 319 21.38 22.87 -19.11
CA LEU A 319 21.51 21.60 -18.42
C LEU A 319 22.96 21.10 -18.47
N ALA A 320 23.63 21.20 -17.33
CA ALA A 320 24.88 20.50 -17.01
C ALA A 320 24.61 19.38 -15.99
N ASP A 321 25.64 18.63 -15.60
CA ASP A 321 25.53 17.61 -14.54
C ASP A 321 25.06 18.23 -13.21
N ASP A 322 25.44 19.48 -12.93
CA ASP A 322 25.02 20.24 -11.76
C ASP A 322 23.83 21.15 -12.09
N VAL A 323 22.62 20.73 -11.74
CA VAL A 323 21.42 21.56 -11.88
C VAL A 323 21.47 22.75 -10.92
N PRO A 324 21.34 24.01 -11.40
CA PRO A 324 21.38 25.19 -10.54
C PRO A 324 20.20 25.25 -9.56
N ILE A 325 20.44 25.83 -8.38
CA ILE A 325 19.38 26.30 -7.47
C ILE A 325 18.93 27.73 -7.81
N GLY A 326 19.58 28.35 -8.78
CA GLY A 326 19.08 29.53 -9.48
C GLY A 326 19.51 30.87 -8.88
N THR A 327 18.65 31.88 -9.02
CA THR A 327 18.89 33.24 -8.56
C THR A 327 17.93 33.62 -7.44
N PRO A 328 18.27 34.60 -6.58
CA PRO A 328 17.42 34.98 -5.46
C PRO A 328 16.06 35.50 -5.92
N VAL A 329 15.03 35.14 -5.17
CA VAL A 329 13.66 35.60 -5.40
C VAL A 329 13.46 37.05 -4.99
N THR A 330 12.27 37.60 -5.23
CA THR A 330 11.95 39.01 -4.94
C THR A 330 12.23 39.38 -3.48
N ASN A 331 12.80 40.58 -3.28
CA ASN A 331 13.16 41.15 -1.99
C ASN A 331 14.06 40.23 -1.13
N THR A 332 14.94 39.45 -1.77
CA THR A 332 15.88 38.55 -1.09
C THR A 332 17.27 38.70 -1.69
N SER A 333 18.28 38.58 -0.84
CA SER A 333 19.68 38.54 -1.26
C SER A 333 20.36 37.30 -0.71
N VAL A 334 21.29 36.78 -1.49
CA VAL A 334 22.15 35.65 -1.12
C VAL A 334 23.57 36.18 -1.01
N HIS A 335 24.21 35.93 0.13
CA HIS A 335 25.62 36.22 0.37
C HIS A 335 26.36 34.90 0.52
N LEU A 336 27.48 34.72 -0.19
CA LEU A 336 28.35 33.56 0.03
C LEU A 336 29.49 33.96 0.96
N LEU A 337 29.55 33.35 2.14
CA LEU A 337 30.43 33.76 3.24
C LEU A 337 31.53 32.72 3.53
N ASP A 338 32.68 33.20 4.01
CA ASP A 338 33.73 32.37 4.62
C ASP A 338 33.47 32.13 6.12
N GLU A 339 34.42 31.46 6.79
CA GLU A 339 34.33 31.15 8.22
C GLU A 339 34.38 32.40 9.13
N GLN A 340 34.83 33.54 8.60
CA GLN A 340 34.87 34.82 9.30
C GLN A 340 33.64 35.69 8.97
N HIS A 341 32.63 35.12 8.29
CA HIS A 341 31.43 35.79 7.79
C HIS A 341 31.73 36.93 6.80
N ALA A 342 32.88 36.88 6.11
CA ALA A 342 33.21 37.79 5.03
C ALA A 342 32.80 37.20 3.67
N VAL A 343 32.44 38.06 2.72
CA VAL A 343 31.98 37.61 1.39
C VAL A 343 33.15 37.00 0.61
N VAL A 344 32.97 35.77 0.11
CA VAL A 344 33.99 35.08 -0.68
C VAL A 344 34.18 35.72 -2.08
N PRO A 345 35.36 35.57 -2.71
CA PRO A 345 35.57 35.97 -4.10
C PRO A 345 34.64 35.23 -5.08
N ALA A 346 34.43 35.80 -6.27
CA ALA A 346 33.60 35.17 -7.30
C ALA A 346 34.14 33.78 -7.69
N GLY A 347 33.25 32.81 -7.87
CA GLY A 347 33.59 31.42 -8.21
C GLY A 347 34.06 30.55 -7.04
N CYS A 348 34.39 31.14 -5.88
CA CYS A 348 34.72 30.38 -4.68
C CYS A 348 33.46 29.78 -4.03
N VAL A 349 33.65 28.64 -3.35
CA VAL A 349 32.60 28.04 -2.51
C VAL A 349 32.52 28.83 -1.20
N GLY A 350 31.31 29.17 -0.79
CA GLY A 350 31.03 29.80 0.51
C GLY A 350 29.70 29.32 1.09
N GLU A 351 29.50 29.59 2.38
CA GLU A 351 28.24 29.32 3.08
C GLU A 351 27.17 30.31 2.64
N ILE A 352 25.98 29.81 2.30
CA ILE A 352 24.84 30.62 1.91
C ILE A 352 24.31 31.33 3.17
N ALA A 353 24.30 32.66 3.13
CA ALA A 353 23.57 33.51 4.06
C ALA A 353 22.44 34.23 3.32
N LEU A 354 21.23 34.18 3.88
CA LEU A 354 20.01 34.72 3.28
C LEU A 354 19.58 35.99 4.02
N SER A 355 19.40 37.09 3.31
CA SER A 355 18.86 38.32 3.87
C SER A 355 17.66 38.83 3.08
N GLY A 356 16.81 39.64 3.72
CA GLY A 356 15.67 40.30 3.09
C GLY A 356 14.35 39.95 3.76
N ASP A 357 13.25 40.13 3.02
CA ASP A 357 11.91 40.10 3.60
C ASP A 357 11.44 38.70 4.02
N GLY A 358 12.05 37.65 3.47
CA GLY A 358 11.72 36.26 3.82
C GLY A 358 12.23 35.78 5.17
N VAL A 359 13.23 36.47 5.75
CA VAL A 359 13.94 36.00 6.93
C VAL A 359 13.00 35.97 8.13
N SER A 360 12.83 34.79 8.71
CA SER A 360 11.99 34.53 9.87
C SER A 360 12.41 35.34 11.10
N LEU A 361 11.48 35.57 12.03
CA LEU A 361 11.74 36.35 13.24
C LEU A 361 12.66 35.62 14.23
N GLY A 362 12.93 34.34 13.99
CA GLY A 362 13.78 33.48 14.83
C GLY A 362 13.07 32.19 15.21
N TYR A 363 13.64 31.49 16.19
CA TYR A 363 13.07 30.29 16.79
C TYR A 363 12.33 30.62 18.10
N LEU A 364 11.03 30.39 18.14
CA LEU A 364 10.16 30.59 19.31
C LEU A 364 10.48 29.54 20.39
N GLY A 365 10.59 29.98 21.65
CA GLY A 365 10.85 29.10 22.80
C GLY A 365 12.22 28.42 22.81
N ALA A 366 13.15 28.81 21.93
CA ALA A 366 14.50 28.27 21.84
C ALA A 366 15.51 29.10 22.66
N ASP A 367 16.66 28.49 22.99
CA ASP A 367 17.75 29.18 23.66
C ASP A 367 18.42 30.25 22.75
N ALA A 368 19.24 31.10 23.38
CA ALA A 368 19.98 32.14 22.67
C ALA A 368 20.99 31.56 21.67
N GLU A 369 21.47 30.33 21.89
CA GLU A 369 22.44 29.65 21.03
C GLU A 369 21.83 29.27 19.68
N ALA A 370 20.62 28.69 19.67
CA ALA A 370 19.90 28.34 18.44
C ALA A 370 19.68 29.57 17.54
N ASN A 371 19.42 30.73 18.14
CA ASN A 371 19.21 31.98 17.40
C ASN A 371 20.52 32.65 16.91
N GLN A 372 21.71 32.13 17.24
CA GLN A 372 22.99 32.66 16.73
C GLN A 372 23.15 32.49 15.21
N ARG A 373 22.33 31.66 14.56
CA ARG A 373 22.29 31.55 13.09
C ARG A 373 21.68 32.78 12.42
N PHE A 374 20.94 33.62 13.15
CA PHE A 374 20.44 34.90 12.66
C PHE A 374 21.47 35.98 13.00
N VAL A 375 22.33 36.27 12.04
CA VAL A 375 23.47 37.19 12.20
C VAL A 375 23.17 38.56 11.61
N GLU A 376 23.96 39.55 12.01
CA GLU A 376 23.99 40.87 11.38
C GLU A 376 25.23 40.94 10.47
N LEU A 377 25.01 41.04 9.16
CA LEU A 377 26.08 41.21 8.18
C LEU A 377 26.29 42.70 7.91
N GLN A 378 27.55 43.11 7.80
CA GLN A 378 27.92 44.46 7.35
C GLN A 378 28.01 44.44 5.82
N ALA A 379 26.88 44.65 5.14
CA ALA A 379 26.75 44.65 3.69
C ALA A 379 25.91 45.85 3.25
N ASP A 380 26.56 46.95 2.84
CA ASP A 380 25.93 48.25 2.59
C ASP A 380 25.01 48.74 3.74
N GLY A 381 25.44 48.45 4.97
CA GLY A 381 24.69 48.65 6.22
C GLY A 381 24.55 47.36 7.02
N ALA A 382 24.06 47.47 8.25
CA ALA A 382 23.72 46.33 9.09
C ALA A 382 22.47 45.62 8.53
N VAL A 383 22.62 44.40 8.01
CA VAL A 383 21.52 43.60 7.46
C VAL A 383 21.40 42.29 8.21
N ARG A 384 20.21 42.00 8.71
CA ARG A 384 19.90 40.71 9.34
C ARG A 384 19.86 39.60 8.28
N ALA A 385 20.63 38.54 8.49
CA ALA A 385 20.74 37.40 7.61
C ALA A 385 20.65 36.08 8.39
N TYR A 386 20.21 35.02 7.71
CA TYR A 386 20.19 33.67 8.23
C TYR A 386 21.28 32.82 7.57
N LEU A 387 22.16 32.22 8.40
CA LEU A 387 23.18 31.26 7.97
C LEU A 387 22.55 29.89 7.76
N THR A 388 22.54 29.38 6.52
CA THR A 388 21.76 28.17 6.19
C THR A 388 22.47 26.86 6.50
N GLY A 389 23.80 26.90 6.66
CA GLY A 389 24.68 25.72 6.70
C GLY A 389 24.90 25.05 5.33
N ASP A 390 24.30 25.55 4.25
CA ASP A 390 24.49 25.06 2.89
C ASP A 390 25.66 25.78 2.22
N LEU A 391 26.49 25.06 1.48
CA LEU A 391 27.59 25.59 0.69
C LEU A 391 27.16 25.74 -0.76
N ALA A 392 27.56 26.83 -1.41
CA ALA A 392 27.34 27.05 -2.83
C ALA A 392 28.46 27.85 -3.47
N ARG A 393 28.45 27.87 -4.81
CA ARG A 393 29.27 28.75 -5.65
C ARG A 393 28.41 29.37 -6.74
N ILE A 394 28.84 30.50 -7.27
CA ILE A 394 28.19 31.16 -8.41
C ILE A 394 28.87 30.70 -9.70
N ASN A 395 28.08 30.28 -10.69
CA ASN A 395 28.60 29.93 -12.02
C ASN A 395 28.77 31.18 -12.91
N ASP A 396 29.34 31.00 -14.10
CA ASP A 396 29.61 32.09 -15.05
C ASP A 396 28.34 32.80 -15.57
N ARG A 397 27.16 32.22 -15.33
CA ARG A 397 25.84 32.77 -15.66
C ARG A 397 25.18 33.51 -14.48
N GLY A 398 25.88 33.66 -13.35
CA GLY A 398 25.34 34.33 -12.17
C GLY A 398 24.33 33.50 -11.38
N GLN A 399 24.28 32.18 -11.61
CA GLN A 399 23.36 31.26 -10.92
C GLN A 399 24.09 30.52 -9.80
N LEU A 400 23.37 30.21 -8.72
CA LEU A 400 23.90 29.43 -7.62
C LEU A 400 23.91 27.95 -7.95
N LEU A 401 25.06 27.31 -7.72
CA LEU A 401 25.25 25.87 -7.73
C LEU A 401 25.44 25.38 -6.30
N PHE A 402 24.60 24.45 -5.88
CA PHE A 402 24.71 23.80 -4.57
C PHE A 402 25.98 22.94 -4.51
N ALA A 403 26.80 23.15 -3.49
CA ALA A 403 28.11 22.52 -3.30
C ALA A 403 28.19 21.60 -2.06
N GLY A 404 27.08 21.39 -1.35
CA GLY A 404 27.00 20.50 -0.18
C GLY A 404 26.57 21.22 1.10
N ARG A 405 26.78 20.58 2.25
CA ARG A 405 26.47 21.12 3.58
C ARG A 405 27.71 21.18 4.45
N LYS A 406 27.74 22.15 5.37
CA LYS A 406 28.76 22.29 6.41
C LYS A 406 28.46 21.42 7.64
N ASP A 407 27.18 21.16 7.91
CA ASP A 407 26.70 20.36 9.03
C ASP A 407 26.29 18.93 8.62
N ARG A 408 25.84 18.12 9.60
CA ARG A 408 25.44 16.72 9.43
C ARG A 408 23.98 16.54 9.00
N GLN A 409 23.26 17.60 8.65
CA GLN A 409 21.84 17.47 8.31
C GLN A 409 21.64 16.59 7.08
N LEU A 410 20.64 15.72 7.17
CA LEU A 410 20.35 14.71 6.17
C LEU A 410 19.15 15.15 5.32
N LYS A 411 19.18 14.76 4.05
CA LYS A 411 18.02 14.83 3.15
C LYS A 411 17.62 13.40 2.80
N VAL A 412 16.46 12.96 3.31
CA VAL A 412 15.91 11.62 3.08
C VAL A 412 14.43 11.77 2.76
N ARG A 413 13.95 11.17 1.66
CA ARG A 413 12.53 11.19 1.23
C ARG A 413 11.97 12.59 0.96
N GLY A 414 12.79 13.54 0.54
CA GLY A 414 12.41 14.94 0.37
C GLY A 414 12.33 15.71 1.69
N LEU A 415 12.66 15.09 2.82
CA LEU A 415 12.58 15.69 4.16
C LEU A 415 13.97 16.13 4.63
N ARG A 416 14.04 17.31 5.24
CA ARG A 416 15.22 17.81 5.94
C ARG A 416 15.20 17.32 7.39
N ILE A 417 16.16 16.48 7.73
CA ILE A 417 16.24 15.78 9.01
C ILE A 417 17.53 16.19 9.72
N GLU A 418 17.42 16.71 10.94
CA GLU A 418 18.54 16.80 11.89
C GLU A 418 18.74 15.42 12.52
N PRO A 419 19.88 14.75 12.29
CA PRO A 419 20.23 13.52 13.00
C PRO A 419 20.08 13.66 14.49
N GLU A 420 20.47 14.80 15.05
CA GLU A 420 20.56 14.98 16.49
C GLU A 420 19.17 14.99 17.17
N GLU A 421 18.08 15.35 16.45
CA GLU A 421 16.70 15.20 16.96
C GLU A 421 16.41 13.73 17.26
N ILE A 422 16.78 12.88 16.32
CA ILE A 422 16.62 11.44 16.42
C ILE A 422 17.57 10.88 17.47
N GLU A 423 18.86 11.24 17.41
CA GLU A 423 19.90 10.75 18.30
C GLU A 423 19.52 11.00 19.78
N ARG A 424 19.03 12.19 20.13
CA ARG A 424 18.61 12.46 21.53
C ARG A 424 17.34 11.77 21.95
N LEU A 425 16.36 11.61 21.06
CA LEU A 425 15.18 10.81 21.39
C LEU A 425 15.59 9.36 21.67
N ILE A 426 16.54 8.83 20.91
CA ILE A 426 17.13 7.52 21.15
C ILE A 426 17.92 7.51 22.47
N GLU A 427 18.74 8.53 22.75
CA GLU A 427 19.52 8.66 24.00
C GLU A 427 18.64 8.92 25.24
N SER A 428 17.42 9.41 25.07
CA SER A 428 16.45 9.57 26.16
C SER A 428 15.91 8.23 26.68
N VAL A 429 16.11 7.14 25.92
CA VAL A 429 15.72 5.79 26.32
C VAL A 429 16.67 5.28 27.42
N PRO A 430 16.14 4.89 28.60
CA PRO A 430 16.98 4.37 29.68
C PRO A 430 17.88 3.22 29.23
N GLY A 431 19.19 3.36 29.43
CA GLY A 431 20.18 2.36 29.04
C GLY A 431 20.92 2.66 27.74
N VAL A 432 20.43 3.58 26.91
CA VAL A 432 21.18 4.13 25.77
C VAL A 432 22.16 5.18 26.28
N THR A 433 23.38 5.16 25.76
CA THR A 433 24.44 6.10 26.16
C THR A 433 24.83 7.08 25.06
N ARG A 434 24.67 6.68 23.79
CA ARG A 434 24.97 7.51 22.63
C ARG A 434 24.23 6.99 21.41
N ALA A 435 23.85 7.87 20.49
CA ALA A 435 23.28 7.49 19.20
C ALA A 435 23.91 8.29 18.05
N VAL A 436 23.85 7.73 16.84
CA VAL A 436 24.30 8.34 15.60
C VAL A 436 23.29 8.02 14.50
N ALA A 437 22.67 9.03 13.90
CA ALA A 437 21.81 8.88 12.73
C ALA A 437 22.52 9.32 11.44
N LEU A 438 22.28 8.61 10.34
CA LEU A 438 22.87 8.86 9.03
C LEU A 438 21.97 8.40 7.87
N ALA A 439 22.17 8.99 6.69
CA ALA A 439 21.48 8.60 5.47
C ALA A 439 22.32 7.57 4.70
N LEU A 440 21.71 6.46 4.30
CA LEU A 440 22.36 5.39 3.56
C LEU A 440 21.79 5.28 2.15
N PRO A 441 22.63 5.13 1.11
CA PRO A 441 22.15 4.87 -0.23
C PRO A 441 21.47 3.49 -0.32
N LEU A 442 20.48 3.39 -1.20
CA LEU A 442 19.87 2.14 -1.65
C LEU A 442 20.43 1.76 -3.03
N ASP A 443 20.29 0.49 -3.44
CA ASP A 443 20.77 -0.01 -4.75
C ASP A 443 20.09 0.67 -5.96
N ALA A 444 18.98 1.38 -5.73
CA ALA A 444 18.33 2.23 -6.73
C ALA A 444 18.96 3.64 -6.75
N PRO A 445 19.28 4.20 -7.94
CA PRO A 445 19.91 5.50 -8.06
C PRO A 445 19.10 6.61 -7.37
N ASN A 446 19.80 7.48 -6.62
CA ASN A 446 19.26 8.63 -5.89
C ASN A 446 18.22 8.30 -4.79
N LYS A 447 18.16 7.05 -4.30
CA LYS A 447 17.32 6.71 -3.14
C LYS A 447 18.18 6.54 -1.90
N THR A 448 17.77 7.20 -0.81
CA THR A 448 18.39 7.07 0.52
C THR A 448 17.38 6.54 1.54
N ARG A 449 17.87 5.78 2.52
CA ARG A 449 17.13 5.36 3.72
C ARG A 449 17.76 5.98 4.97
N LEU A 450 16.98 6.17 6.02
CA LEU A 450 17.46 6.74 7.28
C LEU A 450 17.82 5.62 8.24
N ALA A 451 19.05 5.62 8.77
CA ALA A 451 19.50 4.65 9.77
C ALA A 451 19.97 5.36 11.04
N ALA A 452 19.78 4.74 12.20
CA ALA A 452 20.40 5.17 13.43
C ALA A 452 21.03 4.00 14.20
N PHE A 453 22.23 4.24 14.72
CA PHE A 453 23.06 3.31 15.47
C PHE A 453 23.22 3.83 16.89
N TYR A 454 23.17 2.97 17.90
CA TYR A 454 23.25 3.43 19.29
C TYR A 454 24.00 2.47 20.22
N LEU A 455 24.63 3.04 21.24
CA LEU A 455 25.38 2.34 22.28
C LEU A 455 24.51 2.07 23.50
N THR A 456 24.63 0.88 24.09
CA THR A 456 23.91 0.50 25.30
C THR A 456 24.87 0.29 26.47
N ARG A 457 24.48 0.65 27.69
CA ARG A 457 25.40 0.61 28.84
C ARG A 457 25.74 -0.80 29.32
N HIS A 458 24.98 -1.83 28.93
CA HIS A 458 25.16 -3.24 29.31
C HIS A 458 24.57 -4.24 28.29
N GLY A 459 24.57 -3.93 26.98
CA GLY A 459 24.11 -4.84 25.93
C GLY A 459 22.59 -5.08 25.84
N GLY A 460 21.77 -4.27 26.52
CA GLY A 460 20.39 -4.65 26.89
C GLY A 460 19.26 -3.69 26.50
N VAL A 461 19.46 -2.76 25.55
CA VAL A 461 18.33 -1.94 25.04
C VAL A 461 17.89 -2.48 23.69
N ASP A 462 16.64 -2.93 23.63
CA ASP A 462 16.01 -3.47 22.43
C ASP A 462 15.75 -2.34 21.39
N PRO A 463 16.11 -2.52 20.10
CA PRO A 463 15.73 -1.60 19.01
C PRO A 463 14.27 -1.21 18.98
N LEU A 464 13.38 -2.03 19.51
CA LEU A 464 11.95 -1.77 19.53
C LEU A 464 11.54 -0.78 20.62
N GLN A 465 12.20 -0.80 21.78
CA GLN A 465 12.05 0.25 22.80
C GLN A 465 12.51 1.61 22.25
N VAL A 466 13.62 1.60 21.53
CA VAL A 466 14.11 2.78 20.81
C VAL A 466 13.12 3.24 19.75
N ARG A 467 12.57 2.30 18.95
CA ARG A 467 11.55 2.59 17.94
C ARG A 467 10.30 3.20 18.54
N ALA A 468 9.81 2.69 19.67
CA ALA A 468 8.63 3.20 20.35
C ALA A 468 8.85 4.64 20.85
N ALA A 469 10.01 4.94 21.44
CA ALA A 469 10.35 6.28 21.91
C ALA A 469 10.38 7.31 20.77
N VAL A 470 11.04 6.97 19.66
CA VAL A 470 11.09 7.87 18.49
C VAL A 470 9.73 7.98 17.81
N SER A 471 8.96 6.90 17.68
CA SER A 471 7.65 6.90 16.98
C SER A 471 6.54 7.58 17.77
N GLY A 472 6.66 7.65 19.10
CA GLY A 472 5.76 8.41 19.97
C GLY A 472 5.88 9.93 19.83
N THR A 473 6.98 10.41 19.23
CA THR A 473 7.36 11.84 19.18
C THR A 473 7.59 12.35 17.76
N LEU A 474 8.19 11.52 16.89
CA LEU A 474 8.49 11.87 15.51
C LEU A 474 7.34 11.48 14.56
N PRO A 475 7.10 12.26 13.51
CA PRO A 475 6.25 11.82 12.39
C PRO A 475 6.88 10.60 11.72
N ALA A 476 6.05 9.75 11.11
CA ALA A 476 6.49 8.48 10.50
C ALA A 476 7.66 8.65 9.51
N GLY A 477 7.72 9.75 8.76
CA GLY A 477 8.81 10.02 7.80
C GLY A 477 10.18 10.29 8.41
N PHE A 478 10.24 10.67 9.70
CA PHE A 478 11.47 11.00 10.45
C PHE A 478 11.96 9.82 11.30
N VAL A 479 11.17 8.75 11.41
CA VAL A 479 11.56 7.53 12.12
C VAL A 479 12.58 6.75 11.28
N PRO A 480 13.75 6.37 11.83
CA PRO A 480 14.73 5.57 11.11
C PRO A 480 14.16 4.24 10.61
N ASP A 481 14.52 3.90 9.37
CA ASP A 481 14.25 2.61 8.76
C ASP A 481 14.97 1.50 9.50
N VAL A 482 16.22 1.77 9.88
CA VAL A 482 17.10 0.85 10.57
C VAL A 482 17.47 1.45 11.93
N LEU A 483 17.25 0.69 13.00
CA LEU A 483 17.72 0.98 14.34
C LEU A 483 18.62 -0.18 14.76
N ARG A 484 19.91 0.09 15.04
CA ARG A 484 20.87 -0.95 15.36
C ARG A 484 21.69 -0.62 16.60
N ALA A 485 21.60 -1.47 17.61
CA ALA A 485 22.54 -1.45 18.72
C ALA A 485 23.93 -1.85 18.22
N VAL A 486 24.97 -1.12 18.63
CA VAL A 486 26.37 -1.44 18.36
C VAL A 486 27.16 -1.46 19.67
N ASP A 487 28.20 -2.29 19.73
CA ASP A 487 29.08 -2.36 20.90
C ASP A 487 30.03 -1.14 20.95
N GLU A 488 30.39 -0.62 19.78
CA GLU A 488 31.19 0.58 19.62
C GLU A 488 30.72 1.40 18.40
N LEU A 489 30.86 2.72 18.49
CA LEU A 489 30.65 3.61 17.34
C LEU A 489 32.01 3.80 16.65
N PRO A 490 32.25 3.20 15.46
CA PRO A 490 33.50 3.41 14.74
C PRO A 490 33.66 4.89 14.41
N LEU A 491 34.86 5.42 14.69
CA LEU A 491 35.20 6.82 14.47
C LEU A 491 36.29 6.93 13.40
N THR A 492 36.18 7.95 12.56
CA THR A 492 37.24 8.43 11.68
C THR A 492 38.44 8.94 12.49
N ALA A 493 39.60 9.13 11.84
CA ALA A 493 40.80 9.71 12.45
C ALA A 493 40.58 11.10 13.09
N ASN A 494 39.53 11.81 12.68
CA ASN A 494 39.12 13.11 13.22
C ASN A 494 38.10 13.02 14.37
N GLY A 495 37.83 11.81 14.88
CA GLY A 495 36.90 11.57 16.00
C GLY A 495 35.42 11.66 15.66
N LYS A 496 35.05 11.81 14.38
CA LYS A 496 33.65 11.75 13.88
C LYS A 496 33.23 10.32 13.60
N ALA A 497 31.95 9.99 13.71
CA ALA A 497 31.43 8.69 13.31
C ALA A 497 31.81 8.33 11.86
N ASP A 498 32.36 7.14 11.65
CA ASP A 498 32.71 6.65 10.32
C ASP A 498 31.47 6.04 9.66
N GLU A 499 30.82 6.84 8.82
CA GLU A 499 29.58 6.47 8.13
C GLU A 499 29.75 5.24 7.22
N ARG A 500 30.94 5.04 6.62
CA ARG A 500 31.20 3.86 5.77
C ARG A 500 31.36 2.62 6.63
N ALA A 501 32.08 2.72 7.74
CA ALA A 501 32.20 1.62 8.69
C ALA A 501 30.84 1.27 9.28
N LEU A 502 30.05 2.25 9.71
CA LEU A 502 28.68 2.06 10.20
C LEU A 502 27.76 1.43 9.14
N ALA A 503 27.85 1.88 7.89
CA ALA A 503 27.08 1.30 6.78
C ALA A 503 27.43 -0.19 6.56
N ALA A 504 28.72 -0.55 6.67
CA ALA A 504 29.20 -1.92 6.52
C ALA A 504 28.79 -2.84 7.69
N LEU A 505 28.42 -2.28 8.84
CA LEU A 505 27.86 -3.06 9.96
C LEU A 505 26.45 -3.57 9.66
N LEU A 506 25.75 -2.99 8.67
CA LEU A 506 24.46 -3.51 8.25
C LEU A 506 24.65 -4.79 7.44
N PRO A 507 23.80 -5.82 7.61
CA PRO A 507 23.90 -7.02 6.79
C PRO A 507 23.73 -6.62 5.32
N ALA A 508 24.53 -7.21 4.43
CA ALA A 508 24.14 -7.29 3.03
C ALA A 508 22.73 -7.90 2.96
N PRO A 509 21.88 -7.53 2.00
CA PRO A 509 20.58 -8.19 1.85
C PRO A 509 20.86 -9.69 1.62
N ALA A 510 20.68 -10.47 2.69
CA ALA A 510 20.94 -11.89 2.71
C ALA A 510 19.69 -12.59 3.21
N ALA A 511 19.46 -13.73 2.55
CA ALA A 511 18.50 -14.76 2.84
C ALA A 511 18.32 -15.05 4.34
N ASP A 512 17.12 -15.57 4.63
CA ASP A 512 16.75 -16.26 5.87
C ASP A 512 17.93 -16.94 6.57
N ASP A 513 18.03 -16.72 7.88
CA ASP A 513 18.26 -17.78 8.86
C ASP A 513 17.97 -17.25 10.27
N GLY A 514 17.10 -17.95 11.00
CA GLY A 514 16.80 -17.70 12.40
C GLY A 514 17.43 -18.75 13.32
N ALA A 515 17.73 -18.36 14.56
CA ALA A 515 17.46 -19.12 15.79
C ALA A 515 17.97 -18.41 17.08
N ALA A 516 17.06 -18.30 18.07
CA ALA A 516 17.20 -18.25 19.55
C ALA A 516 17.89 -17.03 20.22
N ASP A 517 17.50 -16.49 21.39
CA ASP A 517 16.65 -16.94 22.52
C ASP A 517 16.18 -15.73 23.39
N GLY A 518 14.98 -15.83 23.99
CA GLY A 518 14.72 -15.45 25.39
C GLY A 518 14.47 -13.99 25.86
N SER A 519 13.20 -13.55 25.77
CA SER A 519 12.43 -12.69 26.71
C SER A 519 12.74 -11.19 26.94
N ALA A 520 11.99 -10.35 26.21
CA ALA A 520 11.31 -9.11 26.68
C ALA A 520 10.05 -8.80 25.84
N ALA A 521 9.51 -9.81 25.14
CA ALA A 521 9.14 -9.71 23.72
C ALA A 521 7.64 -9.65 23.37
N ASP A 522 6.71 -9.49 24.30
CA ASP A 522 5.30 -9.81 23.99
C ASP A 522 4.58 -8.84 23.02
N ALA A 523 4.96 -7.55 22.95
CA ALA A 523 4.33 -6.57 22.03
C ALA A 523 4.98 -6.52 20.63
N ASP A 524 6.31 -6.62 20.58
CA ASP A 524 7.04 -6.60 19.32
C ASP A 524 7.05 -7.96 18.61
N PHE A 525 6.90 -9.05 19.36
CA PHE A 525 6.56 -10.35 18.78
C PHE A 525 5.20 -10.29 18.06
N GLY A 526 4.25 -9.50 18.58
CA GLY A 526 2.99 -9.12 17.94
C GLY A 526 3.18 -8.60 16.52
N ILE A 527 3.90 -7.49 16.40
CA ILE A 527 4.15 -6.80 15.15
C ILE A 527 5.01 -7.64 14.22
N GLU A 528 6.10 -8.22 14.71
CA GLU A 528 7.04 -8.95 13.86
C GLU A 528 6.44 -10.26 13.35
N ALA A 529 5.62 -10.95 14.13
CA ALA A 529 4.87 -12.09 13.62
C ALA A 529 3.81 -11.67 12.61
N VAL A 530 3.14 -10.52 12.78
CA VAL A 530 2.23 -10.00 11.75
C VAL A 530 2.97 -9.69 10.46
N ARG A 531 4.15 -9.07 10.56
CA ARG A 531 5.01 -8.75 9.42
C ARG A 531 5.56 -9.98 8.74
N SER A 532 6.03 -10.96 9.50
CA SER A 532 6.52 -12.24 9.02
C SER A 532 5.43 -12.96 8.22
N VAL A 533 4.23 -13.06 8.78
CA VAL A 533 3.08 -13.66 8.10
C VAL A 533 2.70 -12.87 6.85
N ALA A 534 2.67 -11.53 6.91
CA ALA A 534 2.34 -10.70 5.76
C ALA A 534 3.42 -10.75 4.66
N ALA A 535 4.70 -10.80 5.02
CA ALA A 535 5.83 -10.89 4.10
C ALA A 535 5.85 -12.23 3.37
N GLU A 536 5.58 -13.33 4.08
CA GLU A 536 5.45 -14.67 3.48
C GLU A 536 4.29 -14.72 2.48
N LEU A 537 3.17 -14.06 2.81
CA LEU A 537 1.98 -14.04 1.95
C LEU A 537 2.13 -13.13 0.72
N LEU A 538 2.99 -12.11 0.79
CA LEU A 538 3.24 -11.16 -0.29
C LEU A 538 4.50 -11.48 -1.12
N GLY A 539 5.38 -12.34 -0.61
CA GLY A 539 6.62 -12.74 -1.28
C GLY A 539 7.76 -11.72 -1.15
N TYR A 540 7.65 -10.76 -0.24
CA TYR A 540 8.70 -9.76 0.04
C TYR A 540 8.52 -9.11 1.42
N PRO A 541 9.58 -8.51 1.99
CA PRO A 541 9.50 -7.88 3.31
C PRO A 541 8.51 -6.71 3.37
N VAL A 542 7.71 -6.68 4.44
CA VAL A 542 6.78 -5.58 4.76
C VAL A 542 7.15 -4.94 6.08
N ALA A 543 7.15 -3.61 6.13
CA ALA A 543 7.41 -2.84 7.34
C ALA A 543 6.18 -2.84 8.27
N PRO A 544 6.33 -2.54 9.58
CA PRO A 544 5.20 -2.48 10.52
C PRO A 544 4.06 -1.56 10.04
N GLY A 545 4.42 -0.44 9.43
CA GLY A 545 3.47 0.58 8.98
C GLY A 545 2.98 0.42 7.53
N ASP A 546 3.49 -0.56 6.79
CA ASP A 546 3.15 -0.73 5.36
C ASP A 546 1.66 -1.00 5.20
N ASP A 547 1.01 -0.30 4.27
CA ASP A 547 -0.34 -0.66 3.84
C ASP A 547 -0.26 -1.92 2.98
N LEU A 548 -0.76 -3.03 3.51
CA LEU A 548 -0.61 -4.33 2.90
C LEU A 548 -1.30 -4.41 1.54
N PHE A 549 -2.41 -3.69 1.33
CA PHE A 549 -3.15 -3.70 0.06
C PHE A 549 -2.46 -2.88 -1.01
N ASP A 550 -1.82 -1.77 -0.64
CA ASP A 550 -0.95 -1.00 -1.54
C ASP A 550 0.32 -1.80 -1.91
N ARG A 551 0.71 -2.73 -1.02
CA ARG A 551 1.73 -3.76 -1.26
C ARG A 551 1.14 -5.01 -1.94
N GLY A 552 0.05 -4.88 -2.70
CA GLY A 552 -0.49 -5.99 -3.50
C GLY A 552 -1.20 -7.10 -2.70
N ALA A 553 -1.53 -6.87 -1.42
CA ALA A 553 -2.41 -7.76 -0.70
C ALA A 553 -3.81 -7.73 -1.33
N THR A 554 -4.33 -8.92 -1.59
CA THR A 554 -5.71 -9.10 -2.08
C THR A 554 -6.64 -9.44 -0.91
N SER A 555 -7.94 -9.54 -1.16
CA SER A 555 -8.90 -10.08 -0.19
C SER A 555 -8.52 -11.46 0.34
N LEU A 556 -7.83 -12.25 -0.48
CA LEU A 556 -7.32 -13.56 -0.12
C LEU A 556 -6.08 -13.45 0.77
N THR A 557 -5.15 -12.54 0.46
CA THR A 557 -4.02 -12.21 1.33
C THR A 557 -4.50 -11.73 2.71
N ALA A 558 -5.51 -10.86 2.74
CA ALA A 558 -6.11 -10.35 3.97
C ALA A 558 -6.81 -11.45 4.78
N MET A 559 -7.49 -12.39 4.09
CA MET A 559 -8.10 -13.55 4.73
C MET A 559 -7.05 -14.46 5.36
N ARG A 560 -5.99 -14.79 4.61
CA ARG A 560 -4.85 -15.61 5.09
C ARG A 560 -4.12 -14.94 6.25
N LEU A 561 -3.97 -13.62 6.20
CA LEU A 561 -3.36 -12.85 7.27
C LEU A 561 -4.22 -12.89 8.54
N ALA A 562 -5.51 -12.52 8.47
CA ALA A 562 -6.41 -12.57 9.63
C ALA A 562 -6.46 -13.96 10.30
N THR A 563 -6.53 -14.98 9.45
CA THR A 563 -6.47 -16.40 9.75
C THR A 563 -5.22 -16.80 10.54
N ARG A 564 -4.05 -16.48 9.98
CA ARG A 564 -2.78 -16.94 10.54
C ARG A 564 -2.47 -16.25 11.86
N LEU A 565 -2.79 -14.97 11.93
CA LEU A 565 -2.64 -14.18 13.15
C LEU A 565 -3.62 -14.60 14.24
N SER A 566 -4.86 -14.95 13.87
CA SER A 566 -5.81 -15.45 14.86
C SER A 566 -5.35 -16.77 15.49
N SER A 567 -4.74 -17.63 14.67
CA SER A 567 -4.13 -18.89 15.10
C SER A 567 -2.89 -18.66 15.97
N ARG A 568 -1.98 -17.79 15.53
CA ARG A 568 -0.69 -17.54 16.18
C ARG A 568 -0.80 -16.84 17.53
N PHE A 569 -1.79 -15.97 17.69
CA PHE A 569 -1.95 -15.15 18.90
C PHE A 569 -3.09 -15.57 19.81
N SER A 570 -3.88 -16.59 19.45
CA SER A 570 -5.07 -17.01 20.21
C SER A 570 -6.09 -15.87 20.43
N ARG A 571 -6.22 -14.95 19.45
CA ARG A 571 -7.13 -13.80 19.49
C ARG A 571 -7.88 -13.67 18.17
N THR A 572 -9.19 -13.42 18.19
CA THR A 572 -10.00 -13.37 16.96
C THR A 572 -9.75 -12.07 16.18
N ILE A 573 -9.03 -12.15 15.05
CA ILE A 573 -8.97 -11.09 14.03
C ILE A 573 -9.95 -11.42 12.90
N GLN A 574 -10.87 -10.51 12.60
CA GLN A 574 -11.73 -10.64 11.43
C GLN A 574 -11.02 -10.13 10.17
N VAL A 575 -11.38 -10.67 9.01
CA VAL A 575 -10.88 -10.15 7.73
C VAL A 575 -11.18 -8.65 7.59
N SER A 576 -12.34 -8.20 8.06
CA SER A 576 -12.70 -6.78 8.13
C SER A 576 -11.74 -5.95 8.98
N ASP A 577 -11.13 -6.54 10.01
CA ASP A 577 -10.14 -5.84 10.82
C ASP A 577 -8.87 -5.61 10.04
N VAL A 578 -8.40 -6.59 9.25
CA VAL A 578 -7.26 -6.43 8.34
C VAL A 578 -7.53 -5.37 7.28
N PHE A 579 -8.75 -5.35 6.70
CA PHE A 579 -9.17 -4.31 5.75
C PHE A 579 -9.28 -2.91 6.36
N ARG A 580 -9.59 -2.82 7.65
CA ARG A 580 -9.72 -1.55 8.37
C ARG A 580 -8.38 -1.02 8.87
N THR A 581 -7.53 -1.90 9.38
CA THR A 581 -6.24 -1.57 10.00
C THR A 581 -5.12 -1.46 8.97
N ARG A 582 -5.16 -2.29 7.94
CA ARG A 582 -4.35 -2.28 6.70
C ARG A 582 -2.84 -2.40 6.86
N SER A 583 -2.27 -2.26 8.06
CA SER A 583 -0.83 -2.42 8.30
C SER A 583 -0.50 -3.44 9.39
N PRO A 584 0.66 -4.12 9.31
CA PRO A 584 1.06 -5.10 10.32
C PRO A 584 1.02 -4.60 11.76
N GLN A 585 1.42 -3.34 11.97
CA GLN A 585 1.42 -2.67 13.27
C GLN A 585 -0.01 -2.48 13.79
N ARG A 586 -0.94 -1.99 12.98
CA ARG A 586 -2.32 -1.76 13.45
C ARG A 586 -3.08 -3.06 13.65
N ILE A 587 -2.73 -4.10 12.90
CA ILE A 587 -3.25 -5.45 13.10
C ILE A 587 -2.70 -6.03 14.42
N ALA A 588 -1.44 -5.79 14.76
CA ALA A 588 -0.85 -6.14 16.06
C ALA A 588 -1.48 -5.35 17.23
N GLU A 589 -1.72 -4.06 17.06
CA GLU A 589 -2.42 -3.24 18.08
C GLU A 589 -3.87 -3.70 18.28
N LEU A 590 -4.52 -4.15 17.22
CA LEU A 590 -5.86 -4.74 17.28
C LEU A 590 -5.84 -6.12 17.95
N LEU A 591 -4.80 -6.93 17.70
CA LEU A 591 -4.54 -8.15 18.47
C LEU A 591 -4.44 -7.81 19.95
N ASP A 592 -3.60 -6.84 20.33
CA ASP A 592 -3.38 -6.47 21.73
C ASP A 592 -4.64 -5.99 22.47
N ARG A 593 -5.61 -5.41 21.74
CA ARG A 593 -6.88 -4.90 22.28
C ARG A 593 -8.05 -5.86 22.13
N ALA A 594 -7.94 -6.89 21.29
CA ALA A 594 -8.96 -7.91 21.16
C ALA A 594 -9.08 -8.68 22.50
N PRO A 595 -10.31 -8.96 22.98
CA PRO A 595 -10.48 -9.72 24.22
C PRO A 595 -9.72 -11.03 24.12
N VAL A 596 -8.90 -11.31 25.15
CA VAL A 596 -8.22 -12.59 25.32
C VAL A 596 -9.31 -13.66 25.33
N SER A 597 -9.34 -14.51 24.30
CA SER A 597 -10.13 -15.73 24.39
C SER A 597 -9.54 -16.55 25.54
N PRO A 598 -10.36 -17.15 26.42
CA PRO A 598 -9.87 -17.88 27.58
C PRO A 598 -8.70 -18.78 27.20
N SER A 599 -7.58 -18.61 27.91
CA SER A 599 -6.31 -19.29 27.65
C SER A 599 -6.49 -20.79 27.43
N GLY A 600 -5.93 -21.28 26.33
CA GLY A 600 -5.69 -22.71 26.08
C GLY A 600 -6.93 -23.47 25.61
N THR A 601 -6.92 -23.90 24.35
CA THR A 601 -7.72 -25.02 23.84
C THR A 601 -9.25 -24.89 23.85
N ASP A 602 -9.82 -23.70 23.66
CA ASP A 602 -11.26 -23.65 23.32
C ASP A 602 -11.64 -22.53 22.35
N THR A 603 -11.24 -22.70 21.08
CA THR A 603 -12.06 -22.19 19.95
C THR A 603 -13.32 -23.04 19.76
N GLY A 604 -13.66 -23.95 20.68
CA GLY A 604 -14.42 -25.15 20.34
C GLY A 604 -13.63 -26.14 19.47
N ARG A 605 -12.44 -25.78 18.94
CA ARG A 605 -11.56 -26.70 18.21
C ARG A 605 -10.47 -27.17 19.17
N ALA A 606 -10.58 -28.44 19.54
CA ALA A 606 -9.48 -29.19 20.12
C ALA A 606 -8.28 -29.15 19.18
N ASP A 607 -7.09 -28.92 19.73
CA ASP A 607 -5.82 -29.14 19.04
C ASP A 607 -5.74 -30.63 18.65
N PRO A 608 -5.77 -30.97 17.36
CA PRO A 608 -5.82 -32.37 16.98
C PRO A 608 -4.48 -33.08 17.18
N GLY A 609 -3.36 -32.39 17.37
CA GLY A 609 -2.04 -33.00 17.59
C GLY A 609 -1.52 -33.87 16.41
N PRO A 610 -0.22 -34.21 16.41
CA PRO A 610 0.40 -35.08 15.42
C PRO A 610 0.27 -36.55 15.85
N GLU A 611 -0.86 -37.19 15.56
CA GLU A 611 -0.90 -38.65 15.48
C GLU A 611 -1.28 -39.06 14.06
N THR A 612 -0.33 -39.64 13.35
CA THR A 612 -0.54 -40.25 12.04
C THR A 612 -1.29 -41.57 12.20
N GLY A 613 -2.23 -41.86 11.31
CA GLY A 613 -3.03 -43.11 11.36
C GLY A 613 -4.42 -42.97 11.99
N TYR A 614 -4.93 -41.75 12.16
CA TYR A 614 -6.34 -41.54 12.52
C TYR A 614 -7.25 -42.14 11.44
N ALA A 615 -8.00 -43.19 11.79
CA ALA A 615 -9.10 -43.69 10.97
C ALA A 615 -10.34 -42.82 11.26
N PRO A 616 -10.76 -41.93 10.33
CA PRO A 616 -11.85 -41.01 10.59
C PRO A 616 -13.17 -41.77 10.83
N ARG A 617 -13.81 -41.54 11.99
CA ARG A 617 -15.16 -42.08 12.30
C ARG A 617 -16.23 -41.57 11.33
N GLU A 618 -16.05 -40.37 10.79
CA GLU A 618 -16.85 -39.79 9.72
C GLU A 618 -15.92 -39.24 8.64
N LEU A 619 -16.23 -39.52 7.37
CA LEU A 619 -15.43 -39.00 6.26
C LEU A 619 -15.58 -37.48 6.10
N PRO A 620 -14.51 -36.81 5.64
CA PRO A 620 -14.61 -35.48 5.06
C PRO A 620 -15.77 -35.39 4.07
N PHE A 621 -16.48 -34.26 4.04
CA PHE A 621 -17.63 -34.10 3.17
C PHE A 621 -17.28 -34.37 1.69
N VAL A 622 -16.14 -33.85 1.21
CA VAL A 622 -15.69 -34.04 -0.18
C VAL A 622 -15.52 -35.54 -0.50
N PHE A 623 -15.02 -36.32 0.45
CA PHE A 623 -14.87 -37.77 0.33
C PHE A 623 -16.23 -38.48 0.33
N GLY A 624 -17.17 -38.03 1.16
CA GLY A 624 -18.55 -38.53 1.17
C GLY A 624 -19.34 -38.18 -0.10
N SER A 625 -19.16 -36.99 -0.66
CA SER A 625 -19.77 -36.58 -1.94
C SER A 625 -19.21 -37.37 -3.10
N PHE A 626 -17.88 -37.55 -3.14
CA PHE A 626 -17.22 -38.40 -4.11
C PHE A 626 -17.72 -39.85 -4.03
N TRP A 627 -17.85 -40.39 -2.82
CA TRP A 627 -18.42 -41.72 -2.61
C TRP A 627 -19.85 -41.85 -3.13
N THR A 628 -20.68 -40.85 -2.83
CA THR A 628 -22.07 -40.80 -3.29
C THR A 628 -22.14 -40.78 -4.82
N ALA A 629 -21.24 -40.02 -5.46
CA ALA A 629 -21.14 -39.93 -6.91
C ALA A 629 -20.65 -41.24 -7.55
N LEU A 630 -19.67 -41.93 -6.95
CA LEU A 630 -19.24 -43.27 -7.39
C LEU A 630 -20.40 -44.27 -7.33
N ARG A 631 -21.19 -44.27 -6.25
CA ARG A 631 -22.38 -45.14 -6.11
C ARG A 631 -23.46 -44.84 -7.15
N SER A 632 -23.55 -43.60 -7.62
CA SER A 632 -24.48 -43.22 -8.71
C SER A 632 -23.92 -43.49 -10.11
N GLY A 633 -22.75 -44.12 -10.23
CA GLY A 633 -22.11 -44.45 -11.51
C GLY A 633 -21.43 -43.25 -12.18
N THR A 634 -21.19 -42.16 -11.46
CA THR A 634 -20.45 -40.99 -11.95
C THR A 634 -18.95 -41.29 -11.93
N ARG A 635 -18.30 -41.15 -13.09
CA ARG A 635 -16.84 -41.23 -13.21
C ARG A 635 -16.21 -39.95 -12.71
N LEU A 636 -15.52 -40.04 -11.57
CA LEU A 636 -14.79 -38.92 -10.97
C LEU A 636 -13.27 -39.14 -10.99
N ASP A 637 -12.83 -40.30 -11.46
CA ASP A 637 -11.44 -40.68 -11.70
C ASP A 637 -10.69 -39.74 -12.66
N GLU A 638 -11.44 -38.92 -13.39
CA GLU A 638 -10.95 -37.92 -14.36
C GLU A 638 -10.73 -36.52 -13.74
N ALA A 639 -11.05 -36.31 -12.46
CA ALA A 639 -10.82 -35.05 -11.75
C ALA A 639 -9.35 -34.91 -11.34
N VAL A 640 -8.48 -34.70 -12.33
CA VAL A 640 -7.03 -34.60 -12.17
C VAL A 640 -6.57 -33.14 -12.04
N VAL A 641 -5.60 -32.91 -11.16
CA VAL A 641 -4.82 -31.68 -11.05
C VAL A 641 -3.41 -31.94 -11.59
N PRO A 642 -3.15 -31.62 -12.87
CA PRO A 642 -1.82 -31.69 -13.45
C PRO A 642 -0.95 -30.48 -13.07
N VAL A 643 0.32 -30.71 -12.80
CA VAL A 643 1.38 -29.70 -12.66
C VAL A 643 2.52 -30.12 -13.57
N ILE A 644 2.75 -29.36 -14.65
CA ILE A 644 3.68 -29.75 -15.71
C ILE A 644 4.75 -28.69 -15.87
N TYR A 645 6.03 -29.06 -15.72
CA TYR A 645 7.18 -28.17 -15.88
C TYR A 645 7.99 -28.55 -17.10
N ARG A 646 8.29 -27.55 -17.94
CA ARG A 646 9.35 -27.58 -18.93
C ARG A 646 10.68 -27.35 -18.22
N LEU A 647 11.62 -28.27 -18.36
CA LEU A 647 12.93 -28.21 -17.72
C LEU A 647 13.99 -27.89 -18.77
N ARG A 648 14.79 -26.86 -18.52
CA ARG A 648 15.96 -26.47 -19.33
C ARG A 648 17.20 -26.47 -18.46
N GLY A 649 18.10 -27.41 -18.69
CA GLY A 649 19.31 -27.65 -17.91
C GLY A 649 19.43 -29.10 -17.45
N ALA A 650 20.48 -29.40 -16.69
CA ALA A 650 20.70 -30.75 -16.16
C ALA A 650 19.84 -30.99 -14.93
N VAL A 651 19.02 -32.04 -14.95
CA VAL A 651 18.19 -32.47 -13.81
C VAL A 651 18.65 -33.83 -13.31
N ASP A 652 18.91 -33.94 -12.01
CA ASP A 652 19.22 -35.21 -11.36
C ASP A 652 17.91 -35.95 -11.07
N ALA A 653 17.61 -36.95 -11.90
CA ALA A 653 16.39 -37.73 -11.76
C ALA A 653 16.32 -38.55 -10.46
N ALA A 654 17.46 -38.90 -9.85
CA ALA A 654 17.49 -39.65 -8.60
C ALA A 654 17.13 -38.74 -7.42
N ALA A 655 17.76 -37.56 -7.34
CA ALA A 655 17.41 -36.56 -6.32
C ALA A 655 15.95 -36.09 -6.46
N LEU A 656 15.45 -35.94 -7.69
CA LEU A 656 14.05 -35.59 -7.93
C LEU A 656 13.09 -36.70 -7.49
N SER A 657 13.43 -37.96 -7.74
CA SER A 657 12.63 -39.10 -7.27
C SER A 657 12.58 -39.14 -5.75
N GLU A 658 13.71 -38.96 -5.09
CA GLU A 658 13.82 -38.98 -3.63
C GLU A 658 13.08 -37.80 -2.99
N ALA A 659 13.13 -36.62 -3.62
CA ALA A 659 12.34 -35.46 -3.19
C ALA A 659 10.84 -35.76 -3.26
N LEU A 660 10.34 -36.30 -4.37
CA LEU A 660 8.91 -36.65 -4.51
C LEU A 660 8.47 -37.69 -3.47
N ASP A 661 9.26 -38.74 -3.27
CA ASP A 661 8.97 -39.77 -2.28
C ASP A 661 8.96 -39.19 -0.85
N HIS A 662 9.87 -38.26 -0.54
CA HIS A 662 9.89 -37.52 0.73
C HIS A 662 8.59 -36.74 0.97
N LEU A 663 8.11 -35.99 -0.03
CA LEU A 663 6.85 -35.24 0.10
C LEU A 663 5.63 -36.17 0.27
N VAL A 664 5.60 -37.31 -0.41
CA VAL A 664 4.50 -38.29 -0.26
C VAL A 664 4.52 -38.95 1.12
N ALA A 665 5.70 -39.25 1.65
CA ALA A 665 5.85 -39.73 3.03
C ALA A 665 5.32 -38.69 4.04
N ARG A 666 5.67 -37.41 3.83
CA ARG A 666 5.31 -36.27 4.66
C ARG A 666 3.81 -36.00 4.72
N HIS A 667 3.12 -36.01 3.58
CA HIS A 667 1.71 -35.59 3.49
C HIS A 667 0.75 -36.78 3.49
N GLU A 668 0.02 -36.99 4.60
CA GLU A 668 -0.84 -38.17 4.75
C GLU A 668 -1.94 -38.31 3.70
N VAL A 669 -2.44 -37.20 3.15
CA VAL A 669 -3.48 -37.20 2.12
C VAL A 669 -3.00 -37.85 0.82
N LEU A 670 -1.70 -37.78 0.53
CA LEU A 670 -1.06 -38.40 -0.63
C LEU A 670 -0.77 -39.90 -0.41
N ARG A 671 -1.18 -40.45 0.73
CA ARG A 671 -1.10 -41.87 1.07
C ARG A 671 -2.47 -42.49 1.32
N VAL A 672 -3.55 -41.78 0.96
CA VAL A 672 -4.91 -42.27 1.16
C VAL A 672 -5.31 -43.21 0.02
N ARG A 673 -5.96 -44.32 0.38
CA ARG A 673 -6.68 -45.22 -0.52
C ARG A 673 -8.13 -45.39 -0.10
N PHE A 674 -9.02 -45.53 -1.08
CA PHE A 674 -10.41 -45.92 -0.83
C PHE A 674 -10.53 -47.44 -0.72
N GLY A 675 -11.45 -47.91 0.12
CA GLY A 675 -11.80 -49.33 0.22
C GLY A 675 -12.60 -49.81 -1.00
N SER A 676 -12.57 -51.11 -1.25
CA SER A 676 -13.26 -51.75 -2.39
C SER A 676 -14.76 -51.98 -2.18
N ASP A 677 -15.26 -51.87 -0.94
CA ASP A 677 -16.69 -51.99 -0.62
C ASP A 677 -17.41 -50.68 -0.95
N LEU A 678 -18.14 -50.61 -2.06
CA LEU A 678 -18.88 -49.42 -2.51
C LEU A 678 -20.15 -49.10 -1.68
N GLU A 679 -20.59 -49.98 -0.78
CA GLU A 679 -21.77 -49.72 0.06
C GLU A 679 -21.42 -48.86 1.28
N HIS A 680 -20.25 -49.10 1.89
CA HIS A 680 -19.78 -48.40 3.07
C HIS A 680 -18.49 -47.63 2.78
N PRO A 681 -18.46 -46.31 2.95
CA PRO A 681 -17.31 -45.53 2.53
C PRO A 681 -16.14 -45.75 3.50
N GLN A 682 -15.05 -46.31 2.98
CA GLN A 682 -13.85 -46.64 3.73
C GLN A 682 -12.63 -45.91 3.15
N VAL A 683 -11.83 -45.31 4.01
CA VAL A 683 -10.53 -44.73 3.64
C VAL A 683 -9.44 -45.30 4.53
N ARG A 684 -8.27 -45.57 3.94
CA ARG A 684 -7.08 -46.03 4.66
C ARG A 684 -5.91 -45.13 4.31
N VAL A 685 -5.19 -44.67 5.33
CA VAL A 685 -3.91 -43.99 5.18
C VAL A 685 -2.81 -45.05 5.22
N LEU A 686 -2.01 -45.18 4.16
CA LEU A 686 -0.88 -46.10 4.11
C LEU A 686 0.30 -45.57 4.93
N PRO A 687 1.12 -46.40 5.60
CA PRO A 687 2.34 -45.95 6.26
C PRO A 687 3.33 -45.27 5.29
N ALA A 688 4.12 -44.32 5.79
CA ALA A 688 5.06 -43.53 4.98
C ALA A 688 6.08 -44.37 4.18
N GLY A 689 6.51 -45.52 4.71
CA GLY A 689 7.48 -46.41 4.06
C GLY A 689 6.90 -47.33 2.97
N GLU A 690 5.58 -47.32 2.75
CA GLU A 690 4.92 -48.16 1.74
C GLU A 690 4.65 -47.44 0.40
N THR A 691 5.06 -46.17 0.28
CA THR A 691 4.86 -45.33 -0.90
C THR A 691 6.19 -44.77 -1.41
N ALA A 692 6.84 -45.47 -2.34
CA ALA A 692 8.10 -45.07 -2.97
C ALA A 692 8.05 -45.28 -4.50
N GLY A 693 8.93 -44.60 -5.24
CA GLY A 693 9.04 -44.73 -6.68
C GLY A 693 7.94 -43.99 -7.45
N VAL A 694 7.53 -42.81 -6.96
CA VAL A 694 6.45 -42.02 -7.60
C VAL A 694 6.86 -41.50 -8.98
N LEU A 695 8.15 -41.24 -9.20
CA LEU A 695 8.68 -40.72 -10.46
C LEU A 695 8.95 -41.83 -11.48
N GLN A 696 8.22 -41.81 -12.60
CA GLN A 696 8.43 -42.70 -13.74
C GLN A 696 9.30 -42.03 -14.80
N ARG A 697 10.43 -42.64 -15.16
CA ARG A 697 11.23 -42.15 -16.29
C ARG A 697 10.68 -42.70 -17.61
N GLN A 698 10.29 -41.81 -18.51
CA GLN A 698 9.80 -42.18 -19.84
C GLN A 698 10.96 -42.27 -20.85
N PRO A 699 10.78 -43.00 -21.97
CA PRO A 699 11.74 -42.98 -23.07
C PRO A 699 11.94 -41.57 -23.61
N ALA A 700 13.15 -41.28 -24.10
CA ALA A 700 13.44 -39.98 -24.71
C ALA A 700 12.69 -39.81 -26.04
N VAL A 701 12.17 -38.62 -26.31
CA VAL A 701 11.47 -38.24 -27.55
C VAL A 701 12.30 -37.27 -28.39
N ALA A 702 11.89 -37.04 -29.64
CA ALA A 702 12.73 -36.32 -30.61
C ALA A 702 12.73 -34.80 -30.41
N SER A 703 11.74 -34.24 -29.72
CA SER A 703 11.64 -32.79 -29.46
C SER A 703 10.92 -32.47 -28.16
N LEU A 704 11.17 -31.27 -27.64
CA LEU A 704 10.48 -30.75 -26.45
C LEU A 704 8.96 -30.68 -26.67
N ALA A 705 8.50 -30.25 -27.84
CA ALA A 705 7.07 -30.19 -28.15
C ALA A 705 6.39 -31.57 -28.16
N GLU A 706 7.10 -32.64 -28.55
CA GLU A 706 6.60 -34.02 -28.41
C GLU A 706 6.55 -34.44 -26.95
N ALA A 707 7.55 -34.07 -26.14
CA ALA A 707 7.57 -34.36 -24.72
C ALA A 707 6.41 -33.66 -24.00
N GLU A 708 6.11 -32.41 -24.33
CA GLU A 708 4.98 -31.66 -23.76
C GLU A 708 3.64 -32.30 -24.10
N ARG A 709 3.43 -32.70 -25.36
CA ARG A 709 2.20 -33.41 -25.77
C ARG A 709 2.07 -34.75 -25.05
N ALA A 710 3.15 -35.52 -24.97
CA ALA A 710 3.15 -36.82 -24.29
C ALA A 710 2.92 -36.68 -22.78
N ALA A 711 3.58 -35.71 -22.15
CA ALA A 711 3.43 -35.38 -20.73
C ALA A 711 2.00 -34.95 -20.40
N THR A 712 1.41 -34.10 -21.25
CA THR A 712 0.02 -33.63 -21.11
C THR A 712 -0.98 -34.78 -21.22
N ALA A 713 -0.87 -35.61 -22.26
CA ALA A 713 -1.74 -36.77 -22.42
C ALA A 713 -1.57 -37.80 -21.28
N TRP A 714 -0.34 -37.98 -20.80
CA TRP A 714 -0.03 -38.86 -19.67
C TRP A 714 -0.62 -38.34 -18.36
N ALA A 715 -0.55 -37.03 -18.12
CA ALA A 715 -1.00 -36.36 -16.92
C ALA A 715 -2.52 -36.44 -16.76
N MET A 716 -3.26 -36.35 -17.87
CA MET A 716 -4.73 -36.35 -17.89
C MET A 716 -5.38 -37.73 -17.78
N ARG A 717 -4.61 -38.82 -17.62
CA ARG A 717 -5.20 -40.17 -17.50
C ARG A 717 -6.04 -40.30 -16.22
N PRO A 718 -7.09 -41.12 -16.20
CA PRO A 718 -7.85 -41.32 -14.96
C PRO A 718 -7.01 -41.94 -13.83
N PHE A 719 -7.45 -41.75 -12.58
CA PHE A 719 -6.88 -42.38 -11.39
C PHE A 719 -7.71 -43.58 -10.92
N ASP A 720 -7.03 -44.68 -10.60
CA ASP A 720 -7.64 -45.75 -9.81
C ASP A 720 -7.50 -45.39 -8.32
N LEU A 721 -8.62 -44.97 -7.71
CA LEU A 721 -8.65 -44.53 -6.31
C LEU A 721 -8.77 -45.67 -5.29
N VAL A 722 -9.01 -46.89 -5.75
CA VAL A 722 -9.12 -48.08 -4.90
C VAL A 722 -7.78 -48.80 -4.83
N ALA A 723 -7.17 -49.11 -5.98
CA ALA A 723 -5.92 -49.86 -6.06
C ALA A 723 -4.69 -48.99 -6.36
N GLY A 724 -4.87 -47.78 -6.88
CA GLY A 724 -3.79 -46.89 -7.32
C GLY A 724 -3.22 -45.97 -6.23
N SER A 725 -2.24 -45.16 -6.65
CA SER A 725 -1.68 -44.07 -5.84
C SER A 725 -2.46 -42.78 -6.11
N PRO A 726 -2.72 -41.92 -5.10
CA PRO A 726 -3.40 -40.64 -5.30
C PRO A 726 -2.56 -39.60 -6.07
N ILE A 727 -1.26 -39.88 -6.22
CA ILE A 727 -0.26 -39.06 -6.94
C ILE A 727 0.56 -39.94 -7.88
N ARG A 728 0.97 -39.36 -9.02
CA ARG A 728 1.96 -39.95 -9.94
C ARG A 728 2.82 -38.85 -10.56
N ALA A 729 4.06 -39.16 -10.87
CA ALA A 729 4.94 -38.27 -11.62
C ALA A 729 5.64 -38.98 -12.77
N ALA A 730 5.97 -38.26 -13.84
CA ALA A 730 6.77 -38.77 -14.93
C ALA A 730 7.70 -37.71 -15.54
N LEU A 731 8.94 -38.12 -15.83
CA LEU A 731 9.94 -37.32 -16.51
C LEU A 731 10.05 -37.77 -17.98
N PHE A 732 9.89 -36.83 -18.91
CA PHE A 732 9.94 -37.01 -20.36
C PHE A 732 11.17 -36.32 -20.94
N PRO A 733 12.28 -37.04 -21.18
CA PRO A 733 13.50 -36.43 -21.71
C PRO A 733 13.34 -36.03 -23.19
N ALA A 734 13.87 -34.87 -23.57
CA ALA A 734 13.89 -34.34 -24.94
C ALA A 734 15.29 -33.80 -25.28
N GLY A 735 16.27 -34.69 -25.51
CA GLY A 735 17.65 -34.30 -25.76
C GLY A 735 18.54 -34.32 -24.51
N ARG A 736 19.68 -33.61 -24.55
CA ARG A 736 20.73 -33.70 -23.50
C ARG A 736 20.46 -32.82 -22.26
N HIS A 737 19.75 -31.71 -22.43
CA HIS A 737 19.51 -30.70 -21.38
C HIS A 737 18.07 -30.19 -21.37
N GLU A 738 17.13 -30.95 -21.93
CA GLU A 738 15.72 -30.58 -21.90
C GLU A 738 14.87 -31.78 -21.49
N ALA A 739 13.85 -31.53 -20.69
CA ALA A 739 12.87 -32.53 -20.30
C ALA A 739 11.54 -31.87 -19.95
N VAL A 740 10.48 -32.66 -19.83
CA VAL A 740 9.21 -32.23 -19.25
C VAL A 740 8.90 -33.10 -18.05
N LEU A 741 8.66 -32.49 -16.89
CA LEU A 741 8.16 -33.18 -15.71
C LEU A 741 6.66 -32.99 -15.62
N ALA A 742 5.90 -34.08 -15.60
CA ALA A 742 4.47 -34.05 -15.29
C ALA A 742 4.23 -34.67 -13.91
N ILE A 743 3.54 -33.94 -13.04
CA ILE A 743 3.05 -34.41 -11.75
C ILE A 743 1.52 -34.35 -11.83
N SER A 744 0.84 -35.40 -11.41
CA SER A 744 -0.62 -35.44 -11.39
C SER A 744 -1.08 -35.94 -10.04
N VAL A 745 -2.08 -35.26 -9.48
CA VAL A 745 -2.76 -35.67 -8.26
C VAL A 745 -4.26 -35.63 -8.51
N HIS A 746 -5.03 -36.56 -7.94
CA HIS A 746 -6.48 -36.44 -8.01
C HIS A 746 -6.98 -35.27 -7.15
N HIS A 747 -7.89 -34.45 -7.67
CA HIS A 747 -8.43 -33.25 -7.01
C HIS A 747 -9.11 -33.53 -5.65
N ILE A 748 -9.48 -34.78 -5.35
CA ILE A 748 -10.00 -35.13 -4.02
C ILE A 748 -8.95 -35.05 -2.91
N PHE A 749 -7.67 -35.12 -3.28
CA PHE A 749 -6.53 -35.04 -2.37
C PHE A 749 -5.73 -33.75 -2.54
N PHE A 750 -6.10 -32.91 -3.50
CA PHE A 750 -5.25 -31.82 -3.96
C PHE A 750 -6.08 -30.68 -4.54
N ASP A 751 -5.75 -29.44 -4.19
CA ASP A 751 -6.36 -28.24 -4.74
C ASP A 751 -5.28 -27.24 -5.19
N GLY A 752 -5.68 -26.09 -5.74
CA GLY A 752 -4.74 -25.08 -6.26
C GLY A 752 -3.74 -24.59 -5.20
N TRP A 753 -4.18 -24.43 -3.95
CA TRP A 753 -3.29 -24.10 -2.84
C TRP A 753 -2.24 -25.19 -2.61
N SER A 754 -2.70 -26.45 -2.59
CA SER A 754 -1.83 -27.61 -2.43
C SER A 754 -0.79 -27.69 -3.55
N ALA A 755 -1.15 -27.36 -4.78
CA ALA A 755 -0.23 -27.32 -5.91
C ALA A 755 0.90 -26.31 -5.70
N ARG A 756 0.58 -25.09 -5.25
CA ARG A 756 1.59 -24.06 -4.94
C ARG A 756 2.54 -24.50 -3.83
N LEU A 757 1.98 -24.98 -2.71
CA LEU A 757 2.78 -25.43 -1.55
C LEU A 757 3.68 -26.61 -1.91
N PHE A 758 3.12 -27.61 -2.60
CA PHE A 758 3.85 -28.80 -3.02
C PHE A 758 4.99 -28.47 -3.98
N SER A 759 4.80 -27.56 -4.94
CA SER A 759 5.88 -27.14 -5.85
C SER A 759 7.03 -26.43 -5.14
N GLN A 760 6.74 -25.63 -4.10
CA GLN A 760 7.76 -24.98 -3.28
C GLN A 760 8.54 -26.01 -2.46
N GLU A 761 7.83 -26.86 -1.72
CA GLU A 761 8.46 -27.93 -0.92
C GLU A 761 9.26 -28.92 -1.79
N LEU A 762 8.81 -29.21 -3.01
CA LEU A 762 9.54 -30.05 -3.95
C LEU A 762 10.87 -29.39 -4.38
N THR A 763 10.86 -28.08 -4.61
CA THR A 763 12.06 -27.30 -4.96
C THR A 763 13.07 -27.34 -3.81
N ASP A 764 12.61 -27.13 -2.58
CA ASP A 764 13.46 -27.11 -1.39
C ASP A 764 14.05 -28.50 -1.10
N ALA A 765 13.21 -29.54 -1.14
CA ALA A 765 13.64 -30.93 -0.94
C ALA A 765 14.64 -31.37 -2.01
N TYR A 766 14.38 -31.06 -3.28
CA TYR A 766 15.30 -31.33 -4.38
C TYR A 766 16.64 -30.61 -4.20
N GLY A 767 16.61 -29.32 -3.85
CA GLY A 767 17.82 -28.53 -3.61
C GLY A 767 18.66 -29.03 -2.42
N ALA A 768 18.02 -29.48 -1.34
CA ALA A 768 18.71 -30.08 -0.19
C ALA A 768 19.40 -31.40 -0.57
N LEU A 769 18.69 -32.27 -1.30
CA LEU A 769 19.22 -33.56 -1.76
C LEU A 769 20.38 -33.40 -2.74
N LEU A 770 20.35 -32.39 -3.63
CA LEU A 770 21.50 -32.04 -4.48
C LEU A 770 22.75 -31.68 -3.68
N ARG A 771 22.59 -31.13 -2.47
CA ARG A 771 23.69 -30.82 -1.54
C ARG A 771 24.06 -31.98 -0.62
N GLY A 772 23.45 -33.15 -0.78
CA GLY A 772 23.63 -34.31 0.09
C GLY A 772 23.02 -34.15 1.48
N ILE A 773 22.07 -33.23 1.66
CA ILE A 773 21.36 -32.99 2.92
C ILE A 773 20.02 -33.73 2.86
N ILE A 774 19.78 -34.61 3.84
CA ILE A 774 18.48 -35.28 3.99
C ILE A 774 17.48 -34.25 4.52
N PRO A 775 16.38 -33.96 3.81
CA PRO A 775 15.39 -32.98 4.27
C PRO A 775 14.80 -33.40 5.63
N GLN A 776 14.97 -32.57 6.66
CA GLN A 776 14.28 -32.69 7.93
C GLN A 776 13.18 -31.64 7.96
N ALA A 777 11.92 -32.06 7.99
CA ALA A 777 10.79 -31.15 8.06
C ALA A 777 9.76 -31.65 9.09
N ASP A 778 9.28 -30.73 9.94
CA ASP A 778 8.27 -31.00 10.97
C ASP A 778 7.00 -31.55 10.36
N GLN A 779 6.47 -32.68 10.85
CA GLN A 779 5.27 -33.28 10.25
C GLN A 779 4.09 -32.30 10.27
N PRO A 780 3.38 -32.13 9.14
CA PRO A 780 2.18 -31.28 9.12
C PRO A 780 1.09 -31.88 10.03
N PRO A 781 0.12 -31.08 10.49
CA PRO A 781 -1.05 -31.58 11.21
C PRO A 781 -1.78 -32.67 10.39
N SER A 782 -2.53 -33.56 11.06
CA SER A 782 -3.37 -34.52 10.34
C SER A 782 -4.49 -33.81 9.58
N TYR A 783 -4.52 -33.99 8.26
CA TYR A 783 -5.59 -33.53 7.36
C TYR A 783 -6.96 -33.95 7.87
N PHE A 784 -7.12 -35.23 8.25
CA PHE A 784 -8.43 -35.75 8.68
C PHE A 784 -8.90 -35.16 10.01
N ARG A 785 -7.98 -34.96 10.97
CA ARG A 785 -8.36 -34.37 12.26
C ARG A 785 -8.66 -32.88 12.12
N VAL A 786 -7.92 -32.17 11.28
CA VAL A 786 -8.18 -30.76 10.97
C VAL A 786 -9.55 -30.57 10.30
N ILE A 787 -9.89 -31.38 9.29
CA ILE A 787 -11.21 -31.32 8.65
C ILE A 787 -12.34 -31.66 9.63
N ALA A 788 -12.14 -32.64 10.51
CA ALA A 788 -13.14 -33.00 11.52
C ALA A 788 -13.38 -31.85 12.52
N ALA A 789 -12.30 -31.23 13.03
CA ALA A 789 -12.38 -30.08 13.91
C ALA A 789 -13.01 -28.86 13.21
N GLN A 790 -12.66 -28.64 11.94
CA GLN A 790 -13.25 -27.59 11.12
C GLN A 790 -14.78 -27.75 11.08
N ARG A 791 -15.26 -28.91 10.67
CA ARG A 791 -16.69 -29.22 10.50
C ARG A 791 -17.49 -29.10 11.80
N GLU A 792 -16.92 -29.54 12.92
CA GLU A 792 -17.58 -29.48 14.23
C GLU A 792 -17.76 -28.04 14.71
N GLN A 793 -16.75 -27.18 14.51
CA GLN A 793 -16.88 -25.76 14.82
C GLN A 793 -17.98 -25.10 13.99
N TYR A 794 -18.03 -25.38 12.68
CA TYR A 794 -19.03 -24.81 11.78
C TYR A 794 -20.46 -25.09 12.24
N ARG A 795 -20.74 -26.32 12.67
CA ARG A 795 -22.07 -26.72 13.16
C ARG A 795 -22.47 -26.01 14.46
N LYS A 796 -21.51 -25.83 15.37
CA LYS A 796 -21.78 -25.30 16.72
C LYS A 796 -21.91 -23.79 16.77
N GLN A 797 -21.05 -23.06 16.06
CA GLN A 797 -20.91 -21.62 16.28
C GLN A 797 -21.74 -20.77 15.34
N PHE A 798 -22.12 -21.30 14.17
CA PHE A 798 -22.70 -20.47 13.10
C PHE A 798 -24.00 -20.99 12.48
N PRO A 799 -24.96 -21.49 13.28
CA PRO A 799 -26.21 -22.01 12.75
C PRO A 799 -27.03 -20.94 12.01
N PHE A 800 -26.97 -19.68 12.45
CA PHE A 800 -27.68 -18.57 11.79
C PHE A 800 -27.10 -18.21 10.42
N ALA A 801 -25.77 -18.19 10.27
CA ALA A 801 -25.12 -17.90 8.98
C ALA A 801 -25.45 -18.99 7.95
N ILE A 802 -25.39 -20.26 8.37
CA ILE A 802 -25.79 -21.41 7.55
C ILE A 802 -27.27 -21.30 7.15
N TRP A 803 -28.16 -21.04 8.11
CA TRP A 803 -29.59 -20.87 7.85
C TRP A 803 -29.87 -19.71 6.88
N SER A 804 -29.26 -18.54 7.10
CA SER A 804 -29.44 -17.36 6.26
C SER A 804 -28.99 -17.60 4.83
N ARG A 805 -27.82 -18.22 4.64
CA ARG A 805 -27.31 -18.55 3.32
C ARG A 805 -28.17 -19.60 2.63
N ARG A 806 -28.59 -20.64 3.37
CA ARG A 806 -29.51 -21.66 2.87
C ARG A 806 -30.84 -21.06 2.43
N LYS A 807 -31.41 -20.15 3.22
CA LYS A 807 -32.64 -19.42 2.87
C LYS A 807 -32.48 -18.63 1.58
N ARG A 808 -31.35 -17.94 1.38
CA ARG A 808 -31.07 -17.15 0.18
C ARG A 808 -30.87 -17.99 -1.10
N MET A 809 -30.46 -19.25 -0.93
CA MET A 809 -30.23 -20.19 -2.04
C MET A 809 -31.39 -21.18 -2.25
N ALA A 810 -32.42 -21.15 -1.40
CA ALA A 810 -33.47 -22.17 -1.37
C ALA A 810 -34.29 -22.23 -2.66
N ASP A 811 -34.49 -21.09 -3.30
CA ASP A 811 -35.25 -20.86 -4.53
C ASP A 811 -34.36 -20.49 -5.72
N ALA A 812 -33.07 -20.88 -5.69
CA ALA A 812 -32.17 -20.64 -6.79
C ALA A 812 -32.67 -21.35 -8.07
N PRO A 813 -32.88 -20.64 -9.19
CA PRO A 813 -33.37 -21.24 -10.43
C PRO A 813 -32.29 -22.08 -11.13
N GLU A 814 -32.69 -23.16 -11.80
CA GLU A 814 -31.80 -23.91 -12.69
C GLU A 814 -31.48 -23.09 -13.94
N LEU A 815 -30.21 -23.06 -14.33
CA LEU A 815 -29.77 -22.43 -15.58
C LEU A 815 -30.12 -23.32 -16.77
N ALA A 816 -30.89 -22.77 -17.71
CA ALA A 816 -31.36 -23.47 -18.90
C ALA A 816 -30.35 -23.39 -20.06
N PHE A 817 -29.31 -24.23 -20.02
CA PHE A 817 -28.35 -24.34 -21.13
C PHE A 817 -28.92 -25.16 -22.31
N PRO A 818 -28.71 -24.75 -23.58
CA PRO A 818 -29.45 -25.29 -24.74
C PRO A 818 -29.30 -26.79 -24.98
N LEU A 819 -28.12 -27.36 -24.73
CA LEU A 819 -27.83 -28.77 -25.06
C LEU A 819 -27.84 -29.70 -23.84
N ASN A 820 -28.00 -29.17 -22.62
CA ASN A 820 -27.70 -29.90 -21.39
C ASN A 820 -28.62 -31.12 -21.19
N ASP A 821 -28.04 -32.31 -21.37
CA ASP A 821 -28.71 -33.58 -21.13
C ASP A 821 -28.68 -33.97 -19.64
N ARG A 822 -29.51 -34.95 -19.26
CA ARG A 822 -29.62 -35.42 -17.85
C ARG A 822 -28.44 -36.31 -17.41
N ARG A 823 -27.42 -36.53 -18.23
CA ARG A 823 -26.36 -37.51 -17.96
C ARG A 823 -25.16 -36.84 -17.29
N PRO A 824 -24.45 -37.52 -16.37
CA PRO A 824 -23.15 -37.05 -15.91
C PRO A 824 -22.20 -36.91 -17.10
N TRP A 825 -21.50 -35.78 -17.20
CA TRP A 825 -20.55 -35.52 -18.26
C TRP A 825 -19.14 -35.90 -17.81
N SER A 826 -18.37 -36.46 -18.74
CA SER A 826 -16.99 -36.93 -18.55
C SER A 826 -16.15 -36.67 -19.81
N GLY A 827 -16.46 -35.61 -20.55
CA GLY A 827 -15.71 -35.22 -21.75
C GLY A 827 -14.61 -34.19 -21.43
N PRO A 828 -13.73 -33.87 -22.39
CA PRO A 828 -12.83 -32.73 -22.25
C PRO A 828 -13.61 -31.41 -22.38
N ALA A 829 -13.27 -30.42 -21.56
CA ALA A 829 -13.88 -29.09 -21.64
C ALA A 829 -13.41 -28.34 -22.88
N GLY A 830 -14.29 -27.50 -23.44
CA GLY A 830 -13.90 -26.48 -24.39
C GLY A 830 -13.27 -25.30 -23.65
N GLU A 831 -12.21 -24.72 -24.21
CA GLU A 831 -11.51 -23.56 -23.65
C GLU A 831 -11.37 -22.46 -24.70
N LEU A 832 -11.69 -21.22 -24.32
CA LEU A 832 -11.57 -20.04 -25.17
C LEU A 832 -10.88 -18.91 -24.40
N PRO A 833 -9.75 -18.37 -24.90
CA PRO A 833 -9.08 -17.27 -24.24
C PRO A 833 -9.96 -16.01 -24.24
N LEU A 834 -9.90 -15.27 -23.13
CA LEU A 834 -10.54 -13.96 -22.98
C LEU A 834 -9.51 -12.87 -23.30
N ALA A 835 -9.88 -11.94 -24.17
CA ALA A 835 -9.06 -10.80 -24.55
C ALA A 835 -9.10 -9.71 -23.45
N ILE A 836 -8.43 -9.99 -22.33
CA ILE A 836 -8.26 -9.09 -21.19
C ILE A 836 -6.78 -8.71 -21.16
N ASP A 837 -6.47 -7.46 -21.49
CA ASP A 837 -5.12 -6.89 -21.49
C ASP A 837 -4.85 -6.07 -20.22
N GLU A 838 -3.60 -5.65 -20.04
CA GLU A 838 -3.17 -4.86 -18.88
C GLU A 838 -3.95 -3.55 -18.74
N GLU A 839 -4.30 -2.93 -19.88
CA GLU A 839 -5.10 -1.71 -19.93
C GLU A 839 -6.50 -1.96 -19.36
N LEU A 840 -7.21 -2.99 -19.84
CA LEU A 840 -8.54 -3.33 -19.34
C LEU A 840 -8.52 -3.74 -17.85
N ILE A 841 -7.49 -4.44 -17.37
CA ILE A 841 -7.37 -4.74 -15.94
C ILE A 841 -7.17 -3.48 -15.11
N ALA A 842 -6.35 -2.54 -15.57
CA ALA A 842 -6.16 -1.26 -14.88
C ALA A 842 -7.47 -0.45 -14.83
N GLU A 843 -8.22 -0.41 -15.94
CA GLU A 843 -9.55 0.21 -16.00
C GLU A 843 -10.55 -0.45 -15.04
N VAL A 844 -10.59 -1.78 -14.99
CA VAL A 844 -11.41 -2.55 -14.04
C VAL A 844 -11.04 -2.23 -12.59
N GLY A 845 -9.74 -2.14 -12.29
CA GLY A 845 -9.24 -1.79 -10.96
C GLY A 845 -9.67 -0.39 -10.52
N ALA A 846 -9.55 0.60 -11.40
CA ALA A 846 -9.99 1.96 -11.15
C ALA A 846 -11.52 2.06 -10.98
N ALA A 847 -12.29 1.43 -11.88
CA ALA A 847 -13.75 1.45 -11.86
C ALA A 847 -14.35 0.79 -10.60
N ALA A 848 -13.73 -0.28 -10.09
CA ALA A 848 -14.20 -0.98 -8.90
C ALA A 848 -14.27 -0.09 -7.64
N ALA A 849 -13.42 0.95 -7.55
CA ALA A 849 -13.41 1.89 -6.43
C ALA A 849 -14.74 2.68 -6.30
N ALA A 850 -15.41 2.96 -7.41
CA ALA A 850 -16.68 3.72 -7.46
C ALA A 850 -17.83 3.04 -6.70
N VAL A 851 -17.73 1.73 -6.46
CA VAL A 851 -18.73 0.94 -5.70
C VAL A 851 -18.16 0.34 -4.41
N GLN A 852 -17.01 0.85 -3.93
CA GLN A 852 -16.26 0.28 -2.80
C GLN A 852 -16.02 -1.23 -2.98
N GLY A 853 -15.85 -1.67 -4.23
CA GLY A 853 -15.73 -3.07 -4.63
C GLY A 853 -14.28 -3.44 -4.97
N THR A 854 -14.13 -4.61 -5.59
CA THR A 854 -12.85 -5.11 -6.12
C THR A 854 -13.00 -5.41 -7.61
N ALA A 855 -11.90 -5.69 -8.31
CA ALA A 855 -11.97 -6.18 -9.69
C ALA A 855 -12.93 -7.38 -9.83
N MET A 856 -12.96 -8.27 -8.84
CA MET A 856 -13.89 -9.40 -8.80
C MET A 856 -15.37 -8.97 -8.75
N SER A 857 -15.69 -7.80 -8.20
CA SER A 857 -17.05 -7.25 -8.21
C SER A 857 -17.49 -6.86 -9.62
N VAL A 858 -16.57 -6.28 -10.41
CA VAL A 858 -16.80 -5.92 -11.82
C VAL A 858 -16.94 -7.17 -12.68
N PHE A 859 -16.03 -8.14 -12.53
CA PHE A 859 -16.11 -9.41 -13.25
C PHE A 859 -17.34 -10.22 -12.86
N TYR A 860 -17.75 -10.20 -11.59
CA TYR A 860 -18.97 -10.88 -11.15
C TYR A 860 -20.23 -10.25 -11.74
N ALA A 861 -20.31 -8.91 -11.77
CA ALA A 861 -21.40 -8.21 -12.43
C ALA A 861 -21.47 -8.55 -13.93
N ALA A 862 -20.34 -8.48 -14.64
CA ALA A 862 -20.26 -8.82 -16.05
C ALA A 862 -20.62 -10.30 -16.33
N TYR A 863 -20.23 -11.21 -15.44
CA TYR A 863 -20.57 -12.63 -15.56
C TYR A 863 -22.07 -12.89 -15.34
N VAL A 864 -22.69 -12.20 -14.38
CA VAL A 864 -24.14 -12.26 -14.16
C VAL A 864 -24.90 -11.69 -15.36
N MET A 865 -24.43 -10.60 -15.97
CA MET A 865 -25.00 -10.07 -17.22
C MET A 865 -24.95 -11.10 -18.35
N LEU A 866 -23.81 -11.77 -18.52
CA LEU A 866 -23.63 -12.84 -19.51
C LEU A 866 -24.62 -13.99 -19.28
N LEU A 867 -24.72 -14.48 -18.04
CA LEU A 867 -25.61 -15.60 -17.70
C LEU A 867 -27.09 -15.23 -17.90
N ARG A 868 -27.51 -14.01 -17.52
CA ARG A 868 -28.87 -13.50 -17.76
C ARG A 868 -29.20 -13.47 -19.24
N ALA A 869 -28.28 -12.93 -20.04
CA ALA A 869 -28.47 -12.80 -21.48
C ALA A 869 -28.58 -14.17 -22.17
N TYR A 870 -27.79 -15.16 -21.75
CA TYR A 870 -27.74 -16.46 -22.41
C TYR A 870 -28.81 -17.45 -21.93
N THR A 871 -29.09 -17.48 -20.62
CA THR A 871 -30.01 -18.48 -20.02
C THR A 871 -31.42 -17.94 -19.80
N GLY A 872 -31.63 -16.63 -19.89
CA GLY A 872 -32.90 -15.97 -19.58
C GLY A 872 -33.26 -15.95 -18.09
N VAL A 873 -32.38 -16.44 -17.22
CA VAL A 873 -32.59 -16.47 -15.76
C VAL A 873 -32.20 -15.12 -15.16
N PRO A 874 -33.11 -14.43 -14.44
CA PRO A 874 -32.88 -13.06 -13.96
C PRO A 874 -31.92 -12.98 -12.77
N ASP A 875 -31.73 -14.03 -11.97
CA ASP A 875 -30.88 -14.00 -10.79
C ASP A 875 -30.08 -15.30 -10.64
N PRO A 876 -29.16 -15.57 -11.58
CA PRO A 876 -28.40 -16.81 -11.62
C PRO A 876 -27.54 -16.95 -10.36
N ALA A 877 -27.51 -18.16 -9.81
CA ALA A 877 -26.55 -18.51 -8.77
C ALA A 877 -25.19 -18.79 -9.40
N VAL A 878 -24.14 -18.20 -8.84
CA VAL A 878 -22.75 -18.36 -9.29
C VAL A 878 -21.92 -18.86 -8.13
N ALA A 879 -21.16 -19.94 -8.32
CA ALA A 879 -20.25 -20.40 -7.29
C ALA A 879 -18.84 -19.82 -7.48
N VAL A 880 -18.25 -19.36 -6.40
CA VAL A 880 -16.87 -18.86 -6.36
C VAL A 880 -16.05 -19.79 -5.46
N PRO A 881 -14.98 -20.42 -5.97
CA PRO A 881 -14.07 -21.22 -5.15
C PRO A 881 -13.39 -20.38 -4.07
N VAL A 882 -13.24 -20.95 -2.88
CA VAL A 882 -12.53 -20.38 -1.74
C VAL A 882 -11.59 -21.44 -1.16
N SER A 883 -10.43 -21.05 -0.65
CA SER A 883 -9.38 -22.01 -0.24
C SER A 883 -9.78 -22.96 0.90
N GLY A 884 -10.78 -22.58 1.71
CA GLY A 884 -11.24 -23.35 2.88
C GLY A 884 -10.21 -23.44 4.01
N ARG A 885 -9.17 -22.60 3.98
CA ARG A 885 -8.08 -22.55 4.97
C ARG A 885 -8.13 -21.23 5.74
N TYR A 886 -8.35 -21.30 7.06
CA TYR A 886 -8.57 -20.16 7.96
C TYR A 886 -7.66 -20.15 9.20
N THR A 887 -6.71 -21.08 9.30
CA THR A 887 -5.69 -21.12 10.36
C THR A 887 -4.31 -21.42 9.77
N GLU A 888 -3.23 -21.18 10.53
CA GLU A 888 -1.87 -21.60 10.13
C GLU A 888 -1.80 -23.12 9.92
N GLN A 889 -2.44 -23.88 10.81
CA GLN A 889 -2.53 -25.34 10.70
C GLN A 889 -3.17 -25.76 9.38
N GLU A 890 -4.29 -25.14 8.96
CA GLU A 890 -4.94 -25.43 7.68
C GLU A 890 -4.12 -24.94 6.47
N ALA A 891 -3.41 -23.81 6.60
CA ALA A 891 -2.56 -23.24 5.55
C ALA A 891 -1.34 -24.11 5.21
N ALA A 892 -0.84 -24.89 6.18
CA ALA A 892 0.27 -25.82 6.01
C ALA A 892 -0.13 -27.19 5.42
N LEU A 893 -1.43 -27.44 5.18
CA LEU A 893 -1.90 -28.73 4.67
C LEU A 893 -1.93 -28.80 3.15
N VAL A 894 -1.22 -29.81 2.62
CA VAL A 894 -1.55 -30.41 1.33
C VAL A 894 -2.83 -31.24 1.51
N GLY A 895 -3.84 -30.99 0.68
CA GLY A 895 -5.16 -31.63 0.77
C GLY A 895 -6.26 -30.83 0.09
N CYS A 896 -7.33 -31.49 -0.36
CA CYS A 896 -8.49 -30.78 -0.90
C CYS A 896 -9.31 -30.16 0.24
N MET A 897 -9.17 -28.85 0.42
CA MET A 897 -9.95 -28.07 1.39
C MET A 897 -10.78 -26.98 0.72
N ALA A 898 -10.55 -26.74 -0.56
CA ALA A 898 -11.31 -25.77 -1.35
C ALA A 898 -12.82 -26.01 -1.22
N GLY A 899 -13.54 -24.95 -0.86
CA GLY A 899 -14.99 -24.88 -0.82
C GLY A 899 -15.52 -24.06 -1.99
N LEU A 900 -16.81 -24.21 -2.30
CA LEU A 900 -17.52 -23.35 -3.24
C LEU A 900 -18.44 -22.42 -2.47
N LEU A 901 -18.34 -21.11 -2.69
CA LEU A 901 -19.19 -20.10 -2.08
C LEU A 901 -20.29 -19.69 -3.07
N PRO A 902 -21.56 -20.07 -2.85
CA PRO A 902 -22.62 -19.84 -3.82
C PRO A 902 -23.20 -18.42 -3.67
N LEU A 903 -22.94 -17.52 -4.60
CA LEU A 903 -23.37 -16.12 -4.61
C LEU A 903 -24.62 -15.93 -5.50
N ARG A 904 -25.46 -14.95 -5.15
CA ARG A 904 -26.66 -14.59 -5.94
C ARG A 904 -26.96 -13.10 -5.80
N LEU A 905 -27.06 -12.41 -6.92
CA LEU A 905 -27.43 -10.99 -7.00
C LEU A 905 -28.95 -10.82 -7.12
N PRO A 906 -29.52 -9.70 -6.63
CA PRO A 906 -30.95 -9.41 -6.79
C PRO A 906 -31.40 -9.35 -8.26
N ALA A 907 -32.58 -9.89 -8.57
CA ALA A 907 -33.14 -9.93 -9.92
C ALA A 907 -33.41 -8.52 -10.50
N ASP A 908 -33.73 -7.56 -9.63
CA ASP A 908 -34.07 -6.18 -9.95
C ASP A 908 -32.85 -5.26 -10.15
N ALA A 909 -31.63 -5.75 -9.89
CA ALA A 909 -30.40 -5.05 -10.26
C ALA A 909 -30.22 -5.09 -11.79
N ASP A 910 -30.75 -4.12 -12.53
CA ASP A 910 -30.92 -4.16 -14.00
C ASP A 910 -29.87 -3.38 -14.80
N THR A 911 -29.19 -2.42 -14.17
CA THR A 911 -28.11 -1.63 -14.81
C THR A 911 -26.71 -2.14 -14.43
N PRO A 912 -25.69 -1.95 -15.29
CA PRO A 912 -24.32 -2.39 -14.98
C PRO A 912 -23.75 -1.82 -13.67
N ARG A 913 -24.05 -0.54 -13.36
CA ARG A 913 -23.62 0.11 -12.11
C ARG A 913 -24.29 -0.48 -10.88
N VAL A 914 -25.60 -0.72 -10.93
CA VAL A 914 -26.35 -1.33 -9.81
C VAL A 914 -25.90 -2.78 -9.61
N LEU A 915 -25.69 -3.54 -10.68
CA LEU A 915 -25.12 -4.89 -10.62
C LEU A 915 -23.73 -4.92 -9.99
N ALA A 916 -22.84 -3.98 -10.35
CA ALA A 916 -21.52 -3.87 -9.75
C ALA A 916 -21.57 -3.53 -8.26
N SER A 917 -22.47 -2.64 -7.85
CA SER A 917 -22.70 -2.32 -6.44
C SER A 917 -23.22 -3.52 -5.66
N ALA A 918 -24.23 -4.21 -6.19
CA ALA A 918 -24.79 -5.43 -5.59
C ALA A 918 -23.74 -6.55 -5.52
N ALA A 919 -22.88 -6.68 -6.54
CA ALA A 919 -21.76 -7.61 -6.54
C ALA A 919 -20.72 -7.29 -5.45
N ALA A 920 -20.38 -6.02 -5.26
CA ALA A 920 -19.48 -5.58 -4.20
C ALA A 920 -20.06 -5.88 -2.81
N GLU A 921 -21.34 -5.59 -2.59
CA GLU A 921 -22.04 -5.91 -1.34
C GLU A 921 -22.13 -7.41 -1.07
N GLU A 922 -22.50 -8.20 -2.08
CA GLU A 922 -22.66 -9.64 -1.94
C GLU A 922 -21.33 -10.32 -1.65
N LEU A 923 -20.26 -9.96 -2.36
CA LEU A 923 -18.92 -10.45 -2.07
C LEU A 923 -18.47 -10.06 -0.66
N ARG A 924 -18.69 -8.81 -0.24
CA ARG A 924 -18.32 -8.34 1.10
C ARG A 924 -19.11 -9.07 2.20
N ALA A 925 -20.39 -9.32 1.99
CA ALA A 925 -21.24 -10.03 2.94
C ALA A 925 -20.87 -11.52 3.02
N ALA A 926 -20.66 -12.16 1.88
CA ALA A 926 -20.34 -13.58 1.79
C ALA A 926 -18.92 -13.91 2.26
N MET A 927 -17.99 -12.94 2.22
CA MET A 927 -16.61 -13.08 2.66
C MET A 927 -16.39 -12.82 4.16
N LYS A 928 -17.45 -12.51 4.93
CA LYS A 928 -17.36 -12.39 6.39
C LYS A 928 -17.29 -13.78 7.04
N PRO A 929 -16.32 -14.04 7.94
CA PRO A 929 -16.28 -15.28 8.68
C PRO A 929 -17.58 -15.53 9.49
N PRO A 930 -18.09 -16.77 9.49
CA PRO A 930 -17.54 -17.90 8.73
C PRO A 930 -17.96 -17.84 7.25
N LEU A 931 -17.05 -18.17 6.34
CA LEU A 931 -17.49 -18.48 4.97
C LEU A 931 -18.36 -19.72 5.05
N VAL A 932 -19.58 -19.65 4.52
CA VAL A 932 -20.51 -20.78 4.51
C VAL A 932 -20.37 -21.49 3.15
N PRO A 933 -19.49 -22.51 3.05
CA PRO A 933 -19.34 -23.25 1.81
C PRO A 933 -20.63 -23.98 1.45
N MET A 934 -20.80 -24.23 0.16
CA MET A 934 -21.98 -24.84 -0.44
C MET A 934 -22.34 -26.17 0.20
N ASN A 935 -21.34 -26.98 0.59
CA ASN A 935 -21.54 -28.25 1.28
C ASN A 935 -22.29 -28.13 2.62
N ALA A 936 -22.23 -26.98 3.30
CA ALA A 936 -22.95 -26.74 4.55
C ALA A 936 -24.43 -26.40 4.32
N ILE A 937 -24.82 -26.04 3.09
CA ILE A 937 -26.17 -25.54 2.77
C ILE A 937 -26.90 -26.32 1.69
N MET A 938 -26.19 -27.12 0.87
CA MET A 938 -26.73 -27.84 -0.27
C MET A 938 -27.87 -28.77 0.16
N PRO A 939 -29.14 -28.47 -0.18
CA PRO A 939 -30.26 -29.35 0.13
C PRO A 939 -30.33 -30.53 -0.86
N LYS A 940 -31.31 -31.41 -0.68
CA LYS A 940 -31.71 -32.33 -1.76
C LYS A 940 -32.10 -31.51 -3.00
N LEU A 941 -31.84 -32.04 -4.19
CA LEU A 941 -32.25 -31.44 -5.45
C LEU A 941 -33.76 -31.09 -5.38
N PRO A 942 -34.18 -29.83 -5.62
CA PRO A 942 -35.60 -29.48 -5.58
C PRO A 942 -36.38 -30.22 -6.67
N ASP A 943 -37.66 -30.51 -6.41
CA ASP A 943 -38.51 -31.22 -7.36
C ASP A 943 -38.59 -30.47 -8.71
N GLY A 944 -38.32 -31.18 -9.80
CA GLY A 944 -38.36 -30.63 -11.17
C GLY A 944 -37.03 -30.10 -11.72
N HIS A 945 -36.01 -29.90 -10.88
CA HIS A 945 -34.67 -29.53 -11.34
C HIS A 945 -33.97 -30.73 -11.98
N ARG A 946 -33.21 -30.52 -13.07
CA ARG A 946 -32.40 -31.55 -13.74
C ARG A 946 -30.99 -31.61 -13.15
N ARG A 947 -30.42 -30.46 -12.77
CA ARG A 947 -29.16 -30.32 -12.04
C ARG A 947 -29.28 -29.34 -10.87
N HIS A 948 -28.31 -29.41 -9.96
CA HIS A 948 -28.29 -28.52 -8.81
C HIS A 948 -27.94 -27.08 -9.26
N PRO A 949 -28.79 -26.07 -9.00
CA PRO A 949 -28.58 -24.69 -9.43
C PRO A 949 -27.22 -24.09 -9.08
N LEU A 950 -26.68 -24.50 -7.93
CA LEU A 950 -25.41 -23.98 -7.41
C LEU A 950 -24.16 -24.60 -8.06
N LEU A 951 -24.32 -25.55 -8.99
CA LEU A 951 -23.22 -26.30 -9.62
C LEU A 951 -23.03 -25.99 -11.12
N GLN A 952 -23.76 -25.02 -11.68
CA GLN A 952 -23.84 -24.84 -13.12
C GLN A 952 -22.95 -23.72 -13.70
N ALA A 953 -22.56 -22.74 -12.88
CA ALA A 953 -21.82 -21.57 -13.33
C ALA A 953 -20.79 -21.13 -12.29
N TYR A 954 -19.50 -21.17 -12.65
CA TYR A 954 -18.39 -20.79 -11.76
C TYR A 954 -17.68 -19.53 -12.24
N LEU A 955 -17.30 -18.68 -11.29
CA LEU A 955 -16.38 -17.56 -11.52
C LEU A 955 -15.21 -17.71 -10.55
N LEU A 956 -14.00 -17.80 -11.07
CA LEU A 956 -12.83 -18.04 -10.24
C LEU A 956 -11.61 -17.26 -10.74
N GLN A 957 -10.70 -17.02 -9.80
CA GLN A 957 -9.38 -16.46 -10.08
C GLN A 957 -8.36 -17.52 -9.65
N GLU A 958 -7.45 -17.88 -10.55
CA GLU A 958 -6.55 -19.01 -10.33
C GLU A 958 -5.39 -18.63 -9.40
N GLU A 959 -5.08 -19.52 -8.45
CA GLU A 959 -3.80 -19.51 -7.73
C GLU A 959 -2.81 -20.36 -8.53
N ILE A 960 -2.03 -19.73 -9.39
CA ILE A 960 -1.05 -20.44 -10.24
C ILE A 960 0.20 -20.72 -9.41
N PRO A 961 0.80 -21.94 -9.49
CA PRO A 961 2.14 -22.18 -9.01
C PRO A 961 3.15 -21.18 -9.63
N PRO A 962 4.35 -21.03 -9.05
CA PRO A 962 5.37 -20.15 -9.64
C PRO A 962 5.60 -20.50 -11.11
N SER A 963 5.54 -19.48 -11.98
CA SER A 963 5.67 -19.65 -13.44
C SER A 963 7.07 -20.09 -13.86
N SER A 964 8.08 -19.78 -13.04
CA SER A 964 9.43 -20.32 -13.14
C SER A 964 9.97 -20.68 -11.76
N LEU A 965 10.75 -21.75 -11.69
CA LEU A 965 11.48 -22.22 -10.51
C LEU A 965 12.91 -22.56 -10.91
N GLN A 966 13.86 -22.37 -10.00
CA GLN A 966 15.26 -22.76 -10.21
C GLN A 966 15.56 -24.06 -9.49
N TRP A 967 15.90 -25.11 -10.24
CA TRP A 967 16.14 -26.47 -9.77
C TRP A 967 17.61 -26.84 -10.00
N GLY A 968 18.49 -26.41 -9.09
CA GLY A 968 19.93 -26.50 -9.30
C GLY A 968 20.34 -25.66 -10.50
N ASP A 969 20.97 -26.27 -11.52
CA ASP A 969 21.35 -25.62 -12.77
C ASP A 969 20.22 -25.60 -13.82
N ALA A 970 19.07 -26.22 -13.54
CA ALA A 970 17.93 -26.28 -14.45
C ALA A 970 16.87 -25.24 -14.12
N GLU A 971 16.39 -24.56 -15.16
CA GLU A 971 15.19 -23.72 -15.10
C GLU A 971 13.95 -24.59 -15.32
N ALA A 972 12.97 -24.49 -14.43
CA ALA A 972 11.69 -25.18 -14.50
C ALA A 972 10.56 -24.18 -14.77
N GLU A 973 10.08 -24.14 -16.00
CA GLU A 973 9.00 -23.24 -16.46
C GLU A 973 7.66 -23.99 -16.46
N LEU A 974 6.64 -23.45 -15.78
CA LEU A 974 5.33 -24.08 -15.72
C LEU A 974 4.64 -24.03 -17.09
N ILE A 975 4.29 -25.19 -17.63
CA ILE A 975 3.45 -25.31 -18.81
C ILE A 975 2.00 -25.19 -18.36
N ARG A 976 1.24 -24.30 -19.02
CA ARG A 976 -0.20 -24.21 -18.80
C ARG A 976 -0.83 -25.57 -19.02
N SER A 977 -1.44 -26.08 -17.96
CA SER A 977 -2.08 -27.38 -17.99
C SER A 977 -3.44 -27.30 -18.69
N PRO A 978 -3.90 -28.39 -19.33
CA PRO A 978 -5.26 -28.45 -19.86
C PRO A 978 -6.31 -28.37 -18.74
N ALA A 979 -7.52 -27.90 -19.07
CA ALA A 979 -8.68 -28.01 -18.17
C ALA A 979 -8.82 -29.42 -17.57
N ALA A 980 -9.13 -29.47 -16.27
CA ALA A 980 -9.65 -30.68 -15.66
C ALA A 980 -10.95 -31.12 -16.38
N ASN A 981 -11.18 -32.42 -16.53
CA ASN A 981 -12.36 -32.96 -17.23
C ASN A 981 -13.69 -32.74 -16.46
N ALA A 982 -13.65 -32.08 -15.29
CA ALA A 982 -14.81 -31.84 -14.43
C ALA A 982 -15.04 -30.33 -14.26
N VAL A 983 -15.57 -29.69 -15.30
CA VAL A 983 -16.02 -28.28 -15.27
C VAL A 983 -17.55 -28.21 -15.22
N PRO A 984 -18.13 -27.19 -14.58
CA PRO A 984 -19.56 -26.91 -14.72
C PRO A 984 -19.88 -26.49 -16.17
N GLU A 985 -21.16 -26.31 -16.50
CA GLU A 985 -21.59 -25.95 -17.85
C GLU A 985 -20.88 -24.72 -18.41
N LEU A 986 -20.64 -23.70 -17.57
CA LEU A 986 -19.88 -22.50 -17.92
C LEU A 986 -18.99 -22.06 -16.77
N THR A 987 -17.72 -21.76 -17.05
CA THR A 987 -16.76 -21.19 -16.09
C THR A 987 -16.04 -20.01 -16.70
N VAL A 988 -15.89 -18.94 -15.94
CA VAL A 988 -14.91 -17.89 -16.24
C VAL A 988 -13.78 -17.97 -15.24
N GLU A 989 -12.56 -18.03 -15.76
CA GLU A 989 -11.33 -18.10 -15.01
C GLU A 989 -10.42 -16.93 -15.36
N LEU A 990 -9.89 -16.26 -14.34
CA LEU A 990 -9.10 -15.05 -14.46
C LEU A 990 -7.69 -15.26 -13.88
N TRP A 991 -6.69 -14.63 -14.49
CA TRP A 991 -5.29 -14.72 -14.06
C TRP A 991 -4.79 -13.40 -13.46
N PRO A 992 -4.00 -13.44 -12.37
CA PRO A 992 -3.40 -12.24 -11.78
C PRO A 992 -2.16 -11.75 -12.57
N HIS A 993 -1.83 -10.46 -12.39
CA HIS A 993 -0.58 -9.85 -12.87
C HIS A 993 0.66 -10.62 -12.37
N PRO A 994 1.72 -10.81 -13.18
CA PRO A 994 2.00 -10.22 -14.51
C PRO A 994 1.42 -11.00 -15.70
N ALA A 995 0.77 -12.15 -15.48
CA ALA A 995 0.13 -12.92 -16.54
C ALA A 995 -1.31 -12.43 -16.74
N VAL A 996 -1.48 -11.21 -17.25
CA VAL A 996 -2.81 -10.62 -17.44
C VAL A 996 -3.62 -11.41 -18.49
N GLY A 997 -4.83 -11.86 -18.12
CA GLY A 997 -5.77 -12.52 -19.02
C GLY A 997 -6.85 -13.36 -18.33
N GLY A 998 -7.56 -14.17 -19.10
CA GLY A 998 -8.49 -15.19 -18.58
C GLY A 998 -8.90 -16.21 -19.63
N VAL A 999 -9.68 -17.20 -19.24
CA VAL A 999 -10.25 -18.23 -20.12
C VAL A 999 -11.72 -18.48 -19.76
N LEU A 1000 -12.53 -18.70 -20.79
CA LEU A 1000 -13.89 -19.22 -20.66
C LEU A 1000 -13.85 -20.72 -20.93
N ARG A 1001 -14.26 -21.51 -19.93
CA ARG A 1001 -14.39 -22.96 -20.04
C ARG A 1001 -15.86 -23.35 -20.15
N TYR A 1002 -16.16 -24.30 -21.01
CA TYR A 1002 -17.53 -24.74 -21.24
C TYR A 1002 -17.63 -26.22 -21.55
N ARG A 1003 -18.82 -26.77 -21.32
CA ARG A 1003 -19.14 -28.14 -21.69
C ARG A 1003 -19.73 -28.20 -23.09
N HIS A 1004 -19.13 -29.00 -23.99
CA HIS A 1004 -19.62 -29.20 -25.35
C HIS A 1004 -21.02 -29.83 -25.41
N ASP A 1005 -21.44 -30.56 -24.37
CA ASP A 1005 -22.79 -31.14 -24.26
C ASP A 1005 -23.80 -30.19 -23.59
N ALA A 1006 -23.39 -28.97 -23.23
CA ALA A 1006 -24.28 -27.94 -22.68
C ALA A 1006 -24.36 -26.71 -23.59
N ILE A 1007 -23.24 -26.32 -24.20
CA ILE A 1007 -23.07 -25.08 -24.97
C ILE A 1007 -22.44 -25.42 -26.33
N PRO A 1008 -23.08 -25.06 -27.47
CA PRO A 1008 -22.47 -25.17 -28.80
C PRO A 1008 -21.17 -24.35 -28.92
N ASP A 1009 -20.19 -24.81 -29.70
CA ASP A 1009 -18.90 -24.12 -29.87
C ASP A 1009 -19.04 -22.68 -30.40
N ASP A 1010 -19.99 -22.46 -31.32
CA ASP A 1010 -20.23 -21.12 -31.87
C ASP A 1010 -20.82 -20.17 -30.81
N ASP A 1011 -21.70 -20.67 -29.94
CA ASP A 1011 -22.23 -19.93 -28.80
C ASP A 1011 -21.11 -19.62 -27.80
N ALA A 1012 -20.24 -20.58 -27.49
CA ALA A 1012 -19.12 -20.37 -26.57
C ALA A 1012 -18.17 -19.26 -27.06
N ARG A 1013 -17.88 -19.20 -28.37
CA ARG A 1013 -17.09 -18.10 -28.97
C ARG A 1013 -17.78 -16.75 -28.84
N MET A 1014 -19.10 -16.72 -28.98
CA MET A 1014 -19.89 -15.51 -28.75
C MET A 1014 -19.83 -15.10 -27.28
N LEU A 1015 -20.03 -16.03 -26.36
CA LEU A 1015 -20.01 -15.79 -24.91
C LEU A 1015 -18.66 -15.24 -24.43
N ALA A 1016 -17.54 -15.76 -24.97
CA ALA A 1016 -16.20 -15.25 -24.64
C ALA A 1016 -16.03 -13.77 -25.02
N ARG A 1017 -16.52 -13.35 -26.19
CA ARG A 1017 -16.49 -11.94 -26.60
C ARG A 1017 -17.44 -11.09 -25.77
N GLN A 1018 -18.68 -11.56 -25.59
CA GLN A 1018 -19.70 -10.86 -24.81
C GLN A 1018 -19.28 -10.65 -23.35
N PHE A 1019 -18.57 -11.60 -22.74
CA PHE A 1019 -18.06 -11.41 -21.39
C PHE A 1019 -17.15 -10.20 -21.29
N VAL A 1020 -16.17 -10.08 -22.20
CA VAL A 1020 -15.25 -8.92 -22.23
C VAL A 1020 -16.00 -7.63 -22.54
N ASP A 1021 -16.99 -7.66 -23.43
CA ASP A 1021 -17.83 -6.49 -23.72
C ASP A 1021 -18.66 -6.07 -22.49
N HIS A 1022 -19.21 -7.01 -21.74
CA HIS A 1022 -19.89 -6.72 -20.47
C HIS A 1022 -18.94 -6.16 -19.42
N VAL A 1023 -17.69 -6.63 -19.35
CA VAL A 1023 -16.67 -6.02 -18.48
C VAL A 1023 -16.47 -4.55 -18.85
N ARG A 1024 -16.30 -4.24 -20.14
CA ARG A 1024 -16.18 -2.85 -20.62
C ARG A 1024 -17.43 -2.02 -20.33
N GLN A 1025 -18.62 -2.58 -20.49
CA GLN A 1025 -19.87 -1.88 -20.16
C GLN A 1025 -19.98 -1.56 -18.66
N VAL A 1026 -19.58 -2.49 -17.79
CA VAL A 1026 -19.55 -2.22 -16.34
C VAL A 1026 -18.52 -1.14 -16.03
N VAL A 1027 -17.31 -1.21 -16.60
CA VAL A 1027 -16.28 -0.16 -16.46
C VAL A 1027 -16.82 1.20 -16.91
N GLN A 1028 -17.42 1.28 -18.10
CA GLN A 1028 -17.99 2.52 -18.66
C GLN A 1028 -19.14 3.08 -17.83
N ALA A 1029 -19.91 2.23 -17.13
CA ALA A 1029 -21.00 2.68 -16.27
C ALA A 1029 -20.53 3.14 -14.88
N LEU A 1030 -19.30 2.79 -14.50
CA LEU A 1030 -18.67 3.14 -13.23
C LEU A 1030 -17.68 4.31 -13.35
N ALA A 1031 -17.14 4.53 -14.56
CA ALA A 1031 -16.48 5.76 -14.97
C ALA A 1031 -17.50 6.91 -15.10
#